data_AF-A0A2E3XX81-F1
#
_entry.id   AF-A0A2E3XX81-F1
#
_cell.length_a   1.000
_cell.length_b   1.000
_cell.length_c   1.000
_cell.angle_alpha   90.00
_cell.angle_beta   90.00
_cell.angle_gamma   90.00
#
_symmetry.space_group_name_H-M   'P 1'
#
loop_
_entity.id
_entity.type
_entity.pdbx_description
1 polymer ?
#
loop_
_entity_poly.entity_id
_entity_poly.type
_entity_poly.pdbx_seq_one_letter_code
_entity_poly.pdbx_strand_id
1 'polypeptide(L)'
;MMKLKLFITLLFLALSSSQVCAQTQLKEYYKDAELREDFPIKGSLVDRVSFWKKVYTEITTKEAFLHDSEDLAIIYKKVSLPSSRRSRIRYLKQERRNMRSVLRSIAKKGGQNLNSQEQLIYKKISHKKISEIRQMARQLRFQYGLRDRYYKGLIRSYEYLDYIKSIFKKYNLPDELVYLPHVESSFNYNAYSKVGAAGIWQFMRSTARLYKLKVDYVVDERRDVIKATKAAANLLKDNYRILKSWPLALTAYNHGARSMQRAVSKLGTKEIHRIIDEYGGRRFGFASKNFYATFMATVLVSRSPEKYFKEFKMPTPFRYSVLHLKKPYTVEQIAKELKLSKRTIGKYNPSIRKSALRSPLFLPKNFKLHIPSVKKKRLIALQSKVDKLKNMRKDLQLDRLHIISRGENLYDISKAYNVKLNDLIAFNQIVNPSRIYAGMKLKIPGKDTKVKKVVAKLETKKLPPKKKQEMKEPIIIAQKPTASQTKTLNPKKVSYGPRPIKVPKDTSSLEGHDLSLKSLSRGIYLIKVETDETLGHIAEWASVRTQKIRDLNRLKYGKSIHQGQKLKIPLSKEKEIIFKQNRNEYHLSIQEDFFNSFKVTGTEEYTVKRGNTISGILKKFELPFWLLRRYQKDQELSPNLRVGQKITIPQLEALEDSVEPPTSQSLSEEE
;
A
#
# COMPACT_ATOMS: atom_id res chain seq x y z
N MET A 1 22.63 64.64 7.92
CA MET A 1 21.49 63.92 8.54
C MET A 1 20.25 63.79 7.65
N MET A 2 19.87 64.80 6.87
CA MET A 2 18.63 64.76 6.05
C MET A 2 18.64 63.71 4.93
N LYS A 3 19.79 63.50 4.25
CA LYS A 3 19.95 62.47 3.21
C LYS A 3 19.87 61.03 3.75
N LEU A 4 20.28 60.79 5.00
CA LEU A 4 20.22 59.47 5.63
C LEU A 4 18.80 59.10 6.06
N LYS A 5 18.02 60.08 6.55
CA LYS A 5 16.58 59.89 6.82
C LYS A 5 15.79 59.60 5.54
N LEU A 6 16.07 60.31 4.44
CA LEU A 6 15.40 60.07 3.16
C LEU A 6 15.69 58.66 2.61
N PHE A 7 16.94 58.19 2.74
CA PHE A 7 17.36 56.86 2.29
C PHE A 7 16.71 55.72 3.11
N ILE A 8 16.64 55.87 4.44
CA ILE A 8 15.97 54.88 5.32
C ILE A 8 14.46 54.85 5.06
N THR A 9 13.84 56.00 4.78
CA THR A 9 12.40 56.08 4.47
C THR A 9 12.07 55.46 3.11
N LEU A 10 12.91 55.68 2.10
CA LEU A 10 12.81 55.02 0.78
C LEU A 10 13.06 53.50 0.87
N LEU A 11 13.97 53.05 1.73
CA LEU A 11 14.20 51.62 1.97
C LEU A 11 13.00 50.96 2.65
N PHE A 12 12.36 51.63 3.61
CA PHE A 12 11.12 51.16 4.25
C PHE A 12 9.92 51.17 3.28
N LEU A 13 9.81 52.16 2.40
CA LEU A 13 8.81 52.21 1.31
C LEU A 13 9.06 51.13 0.24
N ALA A 14 10.30 50.77 -0.06
CA ALA A 14 10.66 49.68 -0.98
C ALA A 14 10.43 48.28 -0.37
N LEU A 15 10.70 48.12 0.93
CA LEU A 15 10.42 46.87 1.67
C LEU A 15 8.91 46.66 1.89
N SER A 16 8.16 47.73 2.17
CA SER A 16 6.70 47.66 2.28
C SER A 16 6.00 47.49 0.92
N SER A 17 6.46 48.16 -0.14
CA SER A 17 5.90 47.98 -1.49
C SER A 17 6.19 46.59 -2.09
N SER A 18 7.34 45.99 -1.82
CA SER A 18 7.64 44.61 -2.24
C SER A 18 6.81 43.55 -1.50
N GLN A 19 6.58 43.72 -0.18
CA GLN A 19 5.65 42.87 0.58
C GLN A 19 4.19 43.04 0.15
N VAL A 20 3.75 44.27 -0.10
CA VAL A 20 2.41 44.57 -0.61
C VAL A 20 2.23 44.04 -2.03
N CYS A 21 3.22 44.19 -2.93
CA CYS A 21 3.17 43.67 -4.29
C CYS A 21 3.12 42.13 -4.32
N ALA A 22 3.90 41.45 -3.48
CA ALA A 22 3.85 39.99 -3.35
C ALA A 22 2.51 39.50 -2.78
N GLN A 23 1.95 40.19 -1.77
CA GLN A 23 0.60 39.90 -1.25
C GLN A 23 -0.50 40.19 -2.29
N THR A 24 -0.31 41.18 -3.16
CA THR A 24 -1.29 41.57 -4.20
C THR A 24 -1.28 40.57 -5.36
N GLN A 25 -0.10 40.15 -5.85
CA GLN A 25 0.04 39.05 -6.82
C GLN A 25 -0.47 37.72 -6.29
N LEU A 26 -0.27 37.44 -4.98
CA LEU A 26 -0.83 36.26 -4.32
C LEU A 26 -2.35 36.29 -4.24
N LYS A 27 -2.93 37.45 -3.91
CA LYS A 27 -4.37 37.66 -3.91
C LYS A 27 -4.96 37.51 -5.32
N GLU A 28 -4.26 37.94 -6.36
CA GLU A 28 -4.70 37.79 -7.75
C GLU A 28 -4.63 36.33 -8.25
N TYR A 29 -3.54 35.61 -7.96
CA TYR A 29 -3.32 34.24 -8.45
C TYR A 29 -4.32 33.20 -7.87
N TYR A 30 -4.88 33.49 -6.69
CA TYR A 30 -5.85 32.62 -6.00
C TYR A 30 -7.25 33.25 -5.82
N LYS A 31 -7.50 34.44 -6.39
CA LYS A 31 -8.80 35.14 -6.30
C LYS A 31 -9.94 34.33 -6.90
N ASP A 32 -9.68 33.70 -8.04
CA ASP A 32 -10.65 32.89 -8.80
C ASP A 32 -11.09 31.61 -8.08
N ALA A 33 -10.36 31.20 -7.03
CA ALA A 33 -10.57 29.90 -6.42
C ALA A 33 -11.57 29.92 -5.25
N GLU A 34 -12.05 31.07 -4.79
CA GLU A 34 -12.94 31.20 -3.62
C GLU A 34 -12.52 30.29 -2.45
N LEU A 35 -11.23 30.30 -2.10
CA LEU A 35 -10.71 29.47 -1.02
C LEU A 35 -11.15 30.06 0.32
N ARG A 36 -11.71 29.22 1.19
CA ARG A 36 -12.00 29.59 2.58
C ARG A 36 -10.71 30.01 3.30
N GLU A 37 -10.82 30.92 4.27
CA GLU A 37 -9.70 31.31 5.16
C GLU A 37 -9.04 30.11 5.87
N ASP A 38 -9.79 29.01 6.01
CA ASP A 38 -9.35 27.74 6.59
C ASP A 38 -8.20 27.05 5.83
N PHE A 39 -7.93 27.41 4.57
CA PHE A 39 -6.88 26.81 3.72
C PHE A 39 -5.88 27.84 3.18
N PRO A 40 -5.08 28.48 4.05
CA PRO A 40 -4.15 29.51 3.63
C PRO A 40 -3.02 28.95 2.76
N ILE A 41 -2.63 29.72 1.75
CA ILE A 41 -1.41 29.50 0.95
C ILE A 41 -0.51 30.73 1.17
N LYS A 42 0.55 30.56 1.97
CA LYS A 42 1.45 31.65 2.40
C LYS A 42 2.92 31.18 2.41
N GLY A 43 3.85 32.11 2.27
CA GLY A 43 5.29 31.82 2.32
C GLY A 43 5.71 30.76 1.29
N SER A 44 6.56 29.82 1.70
CA SER A 44 7.05 28.74 0.83
C SER A 44 5.97 27.85 0.21
N LEU A 45 4.74 27.86 0.76
CA LEU A 45 3.63 27.08 0.20
C LEU A 45 3.20 27.57 -1.18
N VAL A 46 3.40 28.84 -1.51
CA VAL A 46 3.03 29.41 -2.81
C VAL A 46 3.78 28.67 -3.92
N ASP A 47 5.10 28.59 -3.78
CA ASP A 47 5.97 27.94 -4.75
C ASP A 47 5.73 26.43 -4.78
N ARG A 48 5.50 25.81 -3.61
CA ARG A 48 5.18 24.38 -3.54
C ARG A 48 3.85 24.07 -4.25
N VAL A 49 2.80 24.85 -4.03
CA VAL A 49 1.49 24.67 -4.69
C VAL A 49 1.63 24.89 -6.19
N SER A 50 2.34 25.94 -6.59
CA SER A 50 2.62 26.25 -8.00
C SER A 50 3.35 25.08 -8.67
N PHE A 51 4.40 24.54 -8.05
CA PHE A 51 5.13 23.38 -8.53
C PHE A 51 4.22 22.14 -8.71
N TRP A 52 3.44 21.78 -7.69
CA TRP A 52 2.58 20.60 -7.76
C TRP A 52 1.45 20.75 -8.77
N LYS A 53 0.94 21.97 -8.98
CA LYS A 53 0.01 22.26 -10.06
C LYS A 53 0.64 21.90 -11.42
N LYS A 54 1.86 22.36 -11.70
CA LYS A 54 2.59 21.99 -12.94
C LYS A 54 2.76 20.49 -13.09
N VAL A 55 3.07 19.78 -12.01
CA VAL A 55 3.20 18.31 -12.02
C VAL A 55 1.87 17.63 -12.41
N TYR A 56 0.73 18.18 -12.00
CA TYR A 56 -0.60 17.67 -12.33
C TYR A 56 -1.13 18.13 -13.69
N THR A 57 -0.59 19.19 -14.30
CA THR A 57 -1.18 19.80 -15.51
C THR A 57 -0.26 19.84 -16.73
N GLU A 58 1.07 19.86 -16.57
CA GLU A 58 2.03 20.15 -17.64
C GLU A 58 2.91 18.97 -18.06
N ILE A 59 3.13 17.98 -17.19
CA ILE A 59 4.03 16.85 -17.45
C ILE A 59 3.36 15.50 -17.20
N THR A 60 3.57 14.57 -18.13
CA THR A 60 2.99 13.22 -18.11
C THR A 60 3.89 12.23 -17.34
N THR A 61 3.41 11.02 -17.09
CA THR A 61 4.20 9.91 -16.52
C THR A 61 5.41 9.48 -17.34
N LYS A 62 5.53 9.98 -18.58
CA LYS A 62 6.70 9.79 -19.46
C LYS A 62 7.73 10.90 -19.33
N GLU A 63 7.51 11.86 -18.43
CA GLU A 63 8.35 13.04 -18.23
C GLU A 63 8.64 13.25 -16.75
N ALA A 64 9.68 14.02 -16.45
CA ALA A 64 10.00 14.43 -15.08
C ALA A 64 10.61 15.84 -15.04
N PHE A 65 10.45 16.52 -13.92
CA PHE A 65 11.22 17.71 -13.57
C PHE A 65 12.45 17.32 -12.75
N LEU A 66 13.62 17.83 -13.13
CA LEU A 66 14.78 17.97 -12.25
C LEU A 66 14.67 19.30 -11.52
N HIS A 67 14.54 19.27 -10.20
CA HIS A 67 14.25 20.44 -9.38
C HIS A 67 15.04 20.43 -8.07
N ASP A 68 15.03 21.54 -7.34
CA ASP A 68 15.56 21.63 -5.98
C ASP A 68 14.52 21.08 -4.97
N SER A 69 14.97 20.24 -4.04
CA SER A 69 14.10 19.56 -3.06
C SER A 69 13.64 20.45 -1.91
N GLU A 70 14.33 21.55 -1.63
CA GLU A 70 13.95 22.50 -0.59
C GLU A 70 13.26 23.74 -1.19
N ASP A 71 13.73 24.25 -2.33
CA ASP A 71 13.15 25.40 -3.05
C ASP A 71 12.44 24.97 -4.35
N LEU A 72 11.14 24.69 -4.25
CA LEU A 72 10.35 24.16 -5.36
C LEU A 72 10.04 25.19 -6.47
N ALA A 73 10.38 26.48 -6.29
CA ALA A 73 10.32 27.46 -7.36
C ALA A 73 11.34 27.13 -8.47
N ILE A 74 12.41 26.41 -8.12
CA ILE A 74 13.56 26.16 -8.99
C ILE A 74 13.40 24.81 -9.69
N ILE A 75 12.89 24.86 -10.92
CA ILE A 75 12.94 23.75 -11.88
C ILE A 75 14.13 23.97 -12.82
N TYR A 76 15.14 23.11 -12.71
CA TYR A 76 16.34 23.18 -13.55
C TYR A 76 16.06 22.74 -14.98
N LYS A 77 15.32 21.63 -15.15
CA LYS A 77 15.08 21.02 -16.46
C LYS A 77 13.86 20.10 -16.45
N LYS A 78 13.13 20.07 -17.57
CA LYS A 78 12.16 19.02 -17.91
C LYS A 78 12.85 17.94 -18.75
N VAL A 79 12.68 16.68 -18.41
CA VAL A 79 13.29 15.54 -19.11
C VAL A 79 12.25 14.53 -19.58
N SER A 80 12.48 13.94 -20.76
CA SER A 80 11.69 12.81 -21.28
C SER A 80 12.30 11.49 -20.80
N LEU A 81 11.46 10.56 -20.36
CA LEU A 81 11.89 9.34 -19.70
C LEU A 81 11.95 8.16 -20.68
N PRO A 82 13.05 7.39 -20.70
CA PRO A 82 13.10 6.13 -21.45
C PRO A 82 12.00 5.15 -21.01
N SER A 83 11.48 4.34 -21.93
CA SER A 83 10.43 3.36 -21.64
C SER A 83 10.89 2.24 -20.70
N SER A 84 12.12 1.76 -20.86
CA SER A 84 12.69 0.71 -20.00
C SER A 84 13.08 1.26 -18.62
N ARG A 85 12.64 0.59 -17.55
CA ARG A 85 12.97 0.93 -16.15
C ARG A 85 14.48 1.03 -15.92
N ARG A 86 15.28 0.08 -16.44
CA ARG A 86 16.74 0.07 -16.28
C ARG A 86 17.39 1.26 -16.98
N SER A 87 16.97 1.55 -18.21
CA SER A 87 17.48 2.69 -18.97
C SER A 87 17.08 4.02 -18.31
N ARG A 88 15.85 4.11 -17.79
CA ARG A 88 15.36 5.27 -17.05
C ARG A 88 16.19 5.57 -15.81
N ILE A 89 16.45 4.57 -14.97
CA ILE A 89 17.28 4.74 -13.76
C ILE A 89 18.68 5.24 -14.13
N ARG A 90 19.31 4.66 -15.15
CA ARG A 90 20.63 5.09 -15.63
C ARG A 90 20.61 6.54 -16.14
N TYR A 91 19.62 6.87 -16.96
CA TYR A 91 19.43 8.21 -17.51
C TYR A 91 19.26 9.27 -16.42
N LEU A 92 18.34 9.06 -15.47
CA LEU A 92 18.12 10.00 -14.37
C LEU A 92 19.37 10.16 -13.49
N LYS A 93 20.10 9.08 -13.22
CA LYS A 93 21.37 9.15 -12.48
C LYS A 93 22.40 10.02 -13.20
N GLN A 94 22.47 9.93 -14.52
CA GLN A 94 23.38 10.74 -15.33
C GLN A 94 22.96 12.21 -15.34
N GLU A 95 21.69 12.52 -15.59
CA GLU A 95 21.18 13.90 -15.59
C GLU A 95 21.39 14.59 -14.22
N ARG A 96 21.20 13.86 -13.12
CA ARG A 96 21.51 14.38 -11.76
C ARG A 96 22.99 14.70 -11.59
N ARG A 97 23.89 13.85 -12.10
CA ARG A 97 25.34 14.08 -12.03
C ARG A 97 25.74 15.29 -12.87
N ASN A 98 25.18 15.42 -14.07
CA ASN A 98 25.42 16.56 -14.95
C ASN A 98 25.05 17.88 -14.27
N MET A 99 23.82 17.99 -13.76
CA MET A 99 23.35 19.19 -13.07
C MET A 99 24.15 19.50 -11.80
N ARG A 100 24.54 18.46 -11.05
CA ARG A 100 25.43 18.63 -9.88
C ARG A 100 26.77 19.23 -10.26
N SER A 101 27.35 18.80 -11.40
CA SER A 101 28.60 19.35 -11.91
C SER A 101 28.45 20.83 -12.24
N VAL A 102 27.37 21.19 -12.95
CA VAL A 102 27.06 22.59 -13.30
C VAL A 102 26.94 23.48 -12.06
N LEU A 103 26.14 23.08 -11.06
CA LEU A 103 25.98 23.86 -9.83
C LEU A 103 27.29 24.02 -9.04
N ARG A 104 28.11 22.96 -8.99
CA ARG A 104 29.44 23.02 -8.35
C ARG A 104 30.39 23.94 -9.10
N SER A 105 30.34 23.92 -10.43
CA SER A 105 31.17 24.79 -11.27
C SER A 105 30.77 26.26 -11.08
N ILE A 106 29.47 26.58 -11.15
CA ILE A 106 28.95 27.92 -10.86
C ILE A 106 29.42 28.39 -9.47
N ALA A 107 29.28 27.55 -8.45
CA ALA A 107 29.70 27.89 -7.09
C ALA A 107 31.23 28.05 -6.96
N LYS A 108 32.03 27.29 -7.72
CA LYS A 108 33.49 27.42 -7.75
C LYS A 108 33.93 28.71 -8.43
N LYS A 109 33.25 29.10 -9.51
CA LYS A 109 33.53 30.32 -10.28
C LYS A 109 32.92 31.58 -9.68
N GLY A 110 32.23 31.49 -8.54
CA GLY A 110 31.58 32.62 -7.90
C GLY A 110 30.49 33.28 -8.75
N GLY A 111 29.88 32.55 -9.70
CA GLY A 111 28.91 33.11 -10.65
C GLY A 111 29.51 33.89 -11.83
N GLN A 112 30.83 33.91 -11.99
CA GLN A 112 31.54 34.61 -13.06
C GLN A 112 32.11 33.64 -14.11
N ASN A 113 32.50 34.13 -15.30
CA ASN A 113 33.14 33.32 -16.36
C ASN A 113 32.40 32.00 -16.67
N LEU A 114 31.07 32.10 -16.73
CA LEU A 114 30.16 30.97 -16.91
C LEU A 114 30.03 30.63 -18.40
N ASN A 115 30.03 29.34 -18.74
CA ASN A 115 29.66 28.89 -20.09
C ASN A 115 28.14 29.01 -20.32
N SER A 116 27.67 28.80 -21.55
CA SER A 116 26.26 29.01 -21.91
C SER A 116 25.27 28.18 -21.07
N GLN A 117 25.63 26.94 -20.73
CA GLN A 117 24.80 26.08 -19.88
C GLN A 117 24.77 26.59 -18.43
N GLU A 118 25.92 26.99 -17.90
CA GLU A 118 26.05 27.56 -16.55
C GLU A 118 25.29 28.89 -16.44
N GLN A 119 25.36 29.75 -17.45
CA GLN A 119 24.63 31.02 -17.50
C GLN A 119 23.11 30.80 -17.45
N LEU A 120 22.59 29.83 -18.21
CA LEU A 120 21.17 29.50 -18.22
C LEU A 120 20.67 29.05 -16.84
N ILE A 121 21.47 28.23 -16.14
CA ILE A 121 21.14 27.79 -14.79
C ILE A 121 21.32 28.92 -13.77
N TYR A 122 22.41 29.68 -13.87
CA TYR A 122 22.70 30.79 -12.97
C TYR A 122 21.62 31.87 -13.04
N LYS A 123 21.05 32.15 -14.22
CA LYS A 123 19.91 33.07 -14.37
C LYS A 123 18.71 32.69 -13.49
N LYS A 124 18.50 31.40 -13.21
CA LYS A 124 17.41 30.91 -12.35
C LYS A 124 17.72 31.01 -10.85
N ILE A 125 19.01 31.12 -10.48
CA ILE A 125 19.47 30.98 -9.09
C ILE A 125 20.42 32.11 -8.65
N SER A 126 20.58 33.17 -9.45
CA SER A 126 21.54 34.25 -9.21
C SER A 126 21.25 35.04 -7.94
N HIS A 127 19.99 35.00 -7.47
CA HIS A 127 19.57 35.57 -6.19
C HIS A 127 20.02 34.76 -4.96
N LYS A 128 20.58 33.55 -5.14
CA LYS A 128 21.11 32.71 -4.06
C LYS A 128 22.57 33.03 -3.78
N LYS A 129 22.98 32.89 -2.52
CA LYS A 129 24.39 33.00 -2.13
C LYS A 129 25.20 31.83 -2.70
N ILE A 130 26.49 32.04 -2.99
CA ILE A 130 27.37 30.98 -3.50
C ILE A 130 27.44 29.76 -2.57
N SER A 131 27.39 29.96 -1.25
CA SER A 131 27.30 28.89 -0.25
C SER A 131 26.03 28.04 -0.40
N GLU A 132 24.90 28.68 -0.72
CA GLU A 132 23.61 28.03 -0.96
C GLU A 132 23.66 27.26 -2.28
N ILE A 133 24.19 27.85 -3.36
CA ILE A 133 24.37 27.15 -4.65
C ILE A 133 25.19 25.86 -4.49
N ARG A 134 26.23 25.90 -3.64
CA ARG A 134 27.01 24.70 -3.29
C ARG A 134 26.16 23.64 -2.58
N GLN A 135 25.22 24.06 -1.73
CA GLN A 135 24.28 23.16 -1.06
C GLN A 135 23.23 22.58 -2.02
N MET A 136 22.70 23.38 -2.95
CA MET A 136 21.72 22.96 -3.96
C MET A 136 22.20 21.75 -4.79
N ALA A 137 23.51 21.66 -5.04
CA ALA A 137 24.14 20.51 -5.70
C ALA A 137 23.90 19.16 -4.97
N ARG A 138 23.54 19.20 -3.68
CA ARG A 138 23.15 18.04 -2.85
C ARG A 138 21.63 17.85 -2.74
N GLN A 139 20.83 18.81 -3.17
CA GLN A 139 19.37 18.87 -3.02
C GLN A 139 18.62 18.55 -4.33
N LEU A 140 19.32 18.03 -5.34
CA LEU A 140 18.74 17.69 -6.64
C LEU A 140 17.80 16.49 -6.57
N ARG A 141 16.56 16.69 -6.99
CA ARG A 141 15.49 15.68 -7.00
C ARG A 141 14.79 15.59 -8.35
N PHE A 142 14.29 14.39 -8.68
CA PHE A 142 13.37 14.21 -9.80
C PHE A 142 11.93 14.07 -9.31
N GLN A 143 11.02 14.78 -9.97
CA GLN A 143 9.59 14.64 -9.79
C GLN A 143 8.96 14.16 -11.11
N TYR A 144 8.43 12.94 -11.10
CA TYR A 144 7.70 12.39 -12.23
C TYR A 144 6.40 13.17 -12.47
N GLY A 145 6.03 13.30 -13.74
CA GLY A 145 4.77 13.92 -14.12
C GLY A 145 3.57 13.05 -13.78
N LEU A 146 2.47 13.72 -13.46
CA LEU A 146 1.24 13.08 -13.02
C LEU A 146 0.03 13.50 -13.86
N ARG A 147 0.19 14.29 -14.93
CA ARG A 147 -0.91 14.85 -15.74
C ARG A 147 -1.93 13.80 -16.18
N ASP A 148 -1.48 12.72 -16.80
CA ASP A 148 -2.33 11.65 -17.31
C ASP A 148 -3.02 10.85 -16.18
N ARG A 149 -2.33 10.64 -15.05
CA ARG A 149 -2.92 9.97 -13.88
C ARG A 149 -3.95 10.86 -13.19
N TYR A 150 -3.62 12.15 -13.04
CA TYR A 150 -4.50 13.14 -12.46
C TYR A 150 -5.76 13.28 -13.29
N TYR A 151 -5.64 13.44 -14.61
CA TYR A 151 -6.78 13.52 -15.51
C TYR A 151 -7.68 12.27 -15.40
N LYS A 152 -7.11 11.06 -15.42
CA LYS A 152 -7.89 9.82 -15.18
C LYS A 152 -8.57 9.81 -13.80
N GLY A 153 -7.92 10.36 -12.77
CA GLY A 153 -8.47 10.47 -11.43
C GLY A 153 -9.58 11.52 -11.32
N LEU A 154 -9.42 12.64 -12.03
CA LEU A 154 -10.43 13.68 -12.20
C LEU A 154 -11.70 13.07 -12.80
N ILE A 155 -11.60 12.35 -13.93
CA ILE A 155 -12.75 11.67 -14.54
C ILE A 155 -13.43 10.72 -13.55
N ARG A 156 -12.65 9.87 -12.85
CA ARG A 156 -13.19 8.94 -11.84
C ARG A 156 -13.81 9.63 -10.63
N SER A 157 -13.35 10.83 -10.27
CA SER A 157 -13.87 11.54 -9.11
C SER A 157 -15.34 11.93 -9.28
N TYR A 158 -15.73 12.37 -10.49
CA TYR A 158 -17.10 12.79 -10.81
C TYR A 158 -18.12 11.65 -10.68
N GLU A 159 -17.70 10.39 -10.76
CA GLU A 159 -18.58 9.25 -10.49
C GLU A 159 -19.18 9.31 -9.06
N TYR A 160 -18.40 9.75 -8.07
CA TYR A 160 -18.79 9.68 -6.65
C TYR A 160 -18.78 11.02 -5.91
N LEU A 161 -18.34 12.11 -6.56
CA LEU A 161 -18.09 13.39 -5.90
C LEU A 161 -19.32 13.94 -5.17
N ASP A 162 -20.52 13.80 -5.75
CA ASP A 162 -21.78 14.24 -5.12
C ASP A 162 -22.06 13.52 -3.79
N TYR A 163 -21.83 12.21 -3.74
CA TYR A 163 -21.98 11.45 -2.49
C TYR A 163 -20.94 11.89 -1.45
N ILE A 164 -19.71 12.14 -1.87
CA ILE A 164 -18.63 12.56 -0.97
C ILE A 164 -18.92 13.95 -0.41
N LYS A 165 -19.30 14.91 -1.26
CA LYS A 165 -19.74 16.27 -0.85
C LYS A 165 -20.90 16.19 0.15
N SER A 166 -21.92 15.39 -0.15
CA SER A 166 -23.08 15.20 0.74
C SER A 166 -22.66 14.65 2.11
N ILE A 167 -21.75 13.67 2.15
CA ILE A 167 -21.23 13.13 3.41
C ILE A 167 -20.42 14.20 4.15
N PHE A 168 -19.52 14.91 3.48
CA PHE A 168 -18.64 15.89 4.13
C PHE A 168 -19.45 17.07 4.70
N LYS A 169 -20.46 17.54 3.97
CA LYS A 169 -21.43 18.52 4.47
C LYS A 169 -22.13 18.03 5.75
N LYS A 170 -22.61 16.78 5.77
CA LYS A 170 -23.24 16.17 6.97
C LYS A 170 -22.29 16.06 8.17
N TYR A 171 -20.99 15.99 7.94
CA TYR A 171 -19.97 15.94 8.99
C TYR A 171 -19.44 17.32 9.39
N ASN A 172 -19.97 18.40 8.78
CA ASN A 172 -19.53 19.78 8.93
C ASN A 172 -18.03 19.94 8.59
N LEU A 173 -17.60 19.31 7.50
CA LEU A 173 -16.25 19.41 6.98
C LEU A 173 -16.19 20.42 5.82
N PRO A 174 -15.07 21.13 5.64
CA PRO A 174 -14.89 21.99 4.49
C PRO A 174 -14.96 21.25 3.14
N ASP A 175 -15.51 21.93 2.14
CA ASP A 175 -15.76 21.36 0.81
C ASP A 175 -14.47 21.03 0.05
N GLU A 176 -13.37 21.72 0.32
CA GLU A 176 -12.06 21.45 -0.27
C GLU A 176 -11.61 20.01 0.00
N LEU A 177 -11.92 19.46 1.18
CA LEU A 177 -11.42 18.16 1.62
C LEU A 177 -11.93 17.00 0.76
N VAL A 178 -12.99 17.20 -0.04
CA VAL A 178 -13.52 16.17 -0.95
C VAL A 178 -12.51 15.79 -2.04
N TYR A 179 -11.52 16.64 -2.33
CA TYR A 179 -10.49 16.41 -3.35
C TYR A 179 -9.27 15.64 -2.83
N LEU A 180 -9.17 15.40 -1.52
CA LEU A 180 -8.06 14.64 -0.92
C LEU A 180 -7.81 13.26 -1.57
N PRO A 181 -8.82 12.49 -2.03
CA PRO A 181 -8.57 11.23 -2.72
C PRO A 181 -7.76 11.36 -4.02
N HIS A 182 -7.62 12.56 -4.61
CA HIS A 182 -6.70 12.79 -5.73
C HIS A 182 -5.25 12.56 -5.32
N VAL A 183 -4.86 13.10 -4.16
CA VAL A 183 -3.53 12.95 -3.57
C VAL A 183 -3.28 11.51 -3.12
N GLU A 184 -4.28 10.90 -2.50
CA GLU A 184 -4.12 9.56 -1.92
C GLU A 184 -4.05 8.46 -2.99
N SER A 185 -4.98 8.42 -3.94
CA SER A 185 -5.12 7.30 -4.89
C SER A 185 -5.48 7.72 -6.31
N SER A 186 -5.55 9.03 -6.56
CA SER A 186 -6.20 9.57 -7.74
C SER A 186 -7.62 9.01 -7.91
N PHE A 187 -8.41 8.91 -6.83
CA PHE A 187 -9.77 8.33 -6.84
C PHE A 187 -9.87 6.87 -7.32
N ASN A 188 -8.82 6.06 -7.15
CA ASN A 188 -8.87 4.65 -7.56
C ASN A 188 -9.45 3.78 -6.43
N TYR A 189 -10.68 3.30 -6.61
CA TYR A 189 -11.36 2.44 -5.62
C TYR A 189 -10.72 1.05 -5.49
N ASN A 190 -9.98 0.60 -6.51
CA ASN A 190 -9.20 -0.64 -6.47
C ASN A 190 -7.76 -0.42 -6.01
N ALA A 191 -7.35 0.80 -5.67
CA ALA A 191 -5.97 1.09 -5.29
C ALA A 191 -5.52 0.20 -4.13
N TYR A 192 -4.30 -0.31 -4.24
CA TYR A 192 -3.61 -1.05 -3.21
C TYR A 192 -2.13 -0.67 -3.24
N SER A 193 -1.57 -0.23 -2.11
CA SER A 193 -0.16 0.14 -2.02
C SER A 193 0.70 -1.08 -1.68
N LYS A 194 1.99 -1.02 -2.00
CA LYS A 194 2.95 -2.10 -1.66
C LYS A 194 3.01 -2.39 -0.15
N VAL A 195 2.73 -1.37 0.67
CA VAL A 195 2.72 -1.47 2.14
C VAL A 195 1.32 -1.77 2.72
N GLY A 196 0.29 -1.94 1.88
CA GLY A 196 -1.00 -2.48 2.29
C GLY A 196 -2.14 -1.47 2.52
N ALA A 197 -1.96 -0.21 2.12
CA ALA A 197 -3.05 0.77 2.08
C ALA A 197 -4.04 0.44 0.95
N ALA A 198 -5.33 0.70 1.11
CA ALA A 198 -6.33 0.35 0.09
C ALA A 198 -7.44 1.40 -0.11
N GLY A 199 -8.01 1.40 -1.31
CA GLY A 199 -9.17 2.20 -1.72
C GLY A 199 -8.86 3.68 -1.94
N ILE A 200 -9.91 4.48 -2.18
CA ILE A 200 -9.72 5.87 -2.61
C ILE A 200 -9.01 6.74 -1.55
N TRP A 201 -9.19 6.38 -0.28
CA TRP A 201 -8.66 7.07 0.91
C TRP A 201 -7.36 6.47 1.45
N GLN A 202 -6.82 5.43 0.79
CA GLN A 202 -5.59 4.73 1.17
C GLN A 202 -5.51 4.35 2.66
N PHE A 203 -6.58 3.75 3.19
CA PHE A 203 -6.56 3.31 4.57
C PHE A 203 -5.62 2.12 4.78
N MET A 204 -4.76 2.21 5.79
CA MET A 204 -4.13 1.04 6.39
C MET A 204 -5.19 0.17 7.10
N ARG A 205 -4.98 -1.15 7.16
CA ARG A 205 -5.94 -2.09 7.78
C ARG A 205 -6.26 -1.74 9.24
N SER A 206 -5.24 -1.36 10.01
CA SER A 206 -5.38 -0.93 11.41
C SER A 206 -6.24 0.33 11.55
N THR A 207 -5.96 1.36 10.74
CA THR A 207 -6.72 2.61 10.73
C THR A 207 -8.17 2.38 10.28
N ALA A 208 -8.38 1.56 9.24
CA ALA A 208 -9.72 1.21 8.77
C ALA A 208 -10.59 0.64 9.89
N ARG A 209 -10.05 -0.31 10.66
CA ARG A 209 -10.76 -0.93 11.80
C ARG A 209 -11.01 0.04 12.95
N LEU A 210 -10.06 0.95 13.22
CA LEU A 210 -10.25 2.02 14.20
C LEU A 210 -11.49 2.85 13.87
N TYR A 211 -11.69 3.16 12.58
CA TYR A 211 -12.86 3.85 12.04
C TYR A 211 -13.99 2.91 11.57
N LYS A 212 -14.07 1.73 12.18
CA LYS A 212 -15.19 0.76 12.06
C LYS A 212 -15.45 0.21 10.65
N LEU A 213 -14.46 0.27 9.76
CA LEU A 213 -14.51 -0.44 8.49
C LEU A 213 -14.23 -1.92 8.70
N LYS A 214 -15.05 -2.77 8.08
CA LYS A 214 -14.86 -4.22 8.05
C LYS A 214 -13.77 -4.59 7.05
N VAL A 215 -12.77 -5.32 7.52
CA VAL A 215 -11.68 -5.85 6.69
C VAL A 215 -11.45 -7.31 7.05
N ASP A 216 -12.01 -8.21 6.24
CA ASP A 216 -11.93 -9.67 6.38
C ASP A 216 -11.60 -10.34 5.04
N TYR A 217 -11.63 -11.67 4.99
CA TYR A 217 -11.25 -12.44 3.79
C TYR A 217 -12.23 -12.30 2.62
N VAL A 218 -13.48 -11.90 2.85
CA VAL A 218 -14.55 -11.80 1.84
C VAL A 218 -14.90 -10.35 1.47
N VAL A 219 -14.76 -9.42 2.41
CA VAL A 219 -15.11 -8.00 2.27
C VAL A 219 -13.97 -7.13 2.80
N ASP A 220 -13.59 -6.14 2.01
CA ASP A 220 -12.70 -5.05 2.40
C ASP A 220 -13.38 -3.69 2.17
N GLU A 221 -13.99 -3.14 3.21
CA GLU A 221 -14.74 -1.88 3.16
C GLU A 221 -13.86 -0.65 2.95
N ARG A 222 -12.53 -0.79 2.94
CA ARG A 222 -11.63 0.30 2.49
C ARG A 222 -11.86 0.65 1.02
N ARG A 223 -12.30 -0.33 0.22
CA ARG A 223 -12.66 -0.17 -1.19
C ARG A 223 -14.11 0.29 -1.40
N ASP A 224 -14.95 0.30 -0.35
CA ASP A 224 -16.30 0.86 -0.40
C ASP A 224 -16.21 2.40 -0.32
N VAL A 225 -16.50 3.09 -1.42
CA VAL A 225 -16.37 4.54 -1.51
C VAL A 225 -17.19 5.25 -0.42
N ILE A 226 -18.42 4.80 -0.15
CA ILE A 226 -19.33 5.48 0.78
C ILE A 226 -18.90 5.26 2.24
N LYS A 227 -18.58 4.01 2.60
CA LYS A 227 -18.14 3.69 3.97
C LYS A 227 -16.77 4.27 4.26
N ALA A 228 -15.82 4.12 3.33
CA ALA A 228 -14.48 4.68 3.49
C ALA A 228 -14.51 6.21 3.58
N THR A 229 -15.41 6.89 2.86
CA THR A 229 -15.58 8.35 2.98
C THR A 229 -16.08 8.77 4.37
N LYS A 230 -17.02 8.03 4.97
CA LYS A 230 -17.46 8.29 6.35
C LYS A 230 -16.34 8.05 7.36
N ALA A 231 -15.51 7.02 7.14
CA ALA A 231 -14.34 6.77 7.96
C ALA A 231 -13.31 7.91 7.83
N ALA A 232 -13.03 8.38 6.61
CA ALA A 232 -12.13 9.49 6.34
C ALA A 232 -12.62 10.79 6.97
N ALA A 233 -13.93 11.06 6.89
CA ALA A 233 -14.54 12.22 7.53
C ALA A 233 -14.32 12.22 9.06
N ASN A 234 -14.52 11.07 9.71
CA ASN A 234 -14.24 10.92 11.15
C ASN A 234 -12.75 11.11 11.47
N LEU A 235 -11.84 10.52 10.67
CA LEU A 235 -10.40 10.67 10.87
C LEU A 235 -9.96 12.14 10.73
N LEU A 236 -10.43 12.84 9.70
CA LEU A 236 -10.14 14.26 9.49
C LEU A 236 -10.68 15.11 10.65
N LYS A 237 -11.89 14.81 11.13
CA LYS A 237 -12.49 15.47 12.30
C LYS A 237 -11.68 15.23 13.58
N ASP A 238 -11.17 14.01 13.78
CA ASP A 238 -10.29 13.69 14.92
C ASP A 238 -8.96 14.45 14.83
N ASN A 239 -8.33 14.46 13.66
CA ASN A 239 -7.10 15.22 13.43
C ASN A 239 -7.33 16.71 13.70
N TYR A 240 -8.44 17.28 13.21
CA TYR A 240 -8.81 18.67 13.46
C TYR A 240 -9.10 18.93 14.94
N ARG A 241 -9.80 18.03 15.64
CA ARG A 241 -10.04 18.14 17.09
C ARG A 241 -8.74 18.24 17.87
N ILE A 242 -7.71 17.50 17.47
CA ILE A 242 -6.40 17.47 18.12
C ILE A 242 -5.57 18.71 17.78
N LEU A 243 -5.55 19.13 16.51
CA LEU A 243 -4.61 20.15 16.01
C LEU A 243 -5.22 21.55 15.86
N LYS A 244 -6.56 21.64 15.79
CA LYS A 244 -7.35 22.86 15.63
C LYS A 244 -6.91 23.71 14.45
N SER A 245 -6.52 23.07 13.35
CA SER A 245 -6.06 23.70 12.11
C SER A 245 -6.19 22.69 10.97
N TRP A 246 -6.87 23.06 9.89
CA TRP A 246 -7.08 22.19 8.73
C TRP A 246 -5.77 21.83 8.00
N PRO A 247 -4.85 22.77 7.75
CA PRO A 247 -3.55 22.43 7.17
C PRO A 247 -2.77 21.40 7.99
N LEU A 248 -2.81 21.51 9.32
CA LEU A 248 -2.16 20.53 10.20
C LEU A 248 -2.93 19.20 10.23
N ALA A 249 -4.25 19.23 10.25
CA ALA A 249 -5.10 18.05 10.27
C ALA A 249 -4.97 17.21 8.99
N LEU A 250 -4.83 17.88 7.84
CA LEU A 250 -4.51 17.27 6.56
C LEU A 250 -3.12 16.66 6.56
N THR A 251 -2.08 17.41 6.92
CA THR A 251 -0.72 16.85 7.00
C THR A 251 -0.64 15.68 7.99
N ALA A 252 -1.42 15.72 9.08
CA ALA A 252 -1.56 14.61 10.02
C ALA A 252 -2.26 13.38 9.46
N TYR A 253 -3.06 13.50 8.40
CA TYR A 253 -3.64 12.35 7.71
C TYR A 253 -2.53 11.45 7.15
N ASN A 254 -1.48 12.05 6.59
CA ASN A 254 -0.30 11.35 6.08
C ASN A 254 0.78 11.09 7.15
N HIS A 255 1.09 12.09 7.98
CA HIS A 255 2.24 12.08 8.89
C HIS A 255 1.90 11.61 10.32
N GLY A 256 0.60 11.48 10.62
CA GLY A 256 0.06 11.13 11.93
C GLY A 256 -0.10 12.32 12.87
N ALA A 257 -1.25 12.41 13.56
CA ALA A 257 -1.59 13.51 14.46
C ALA A 257 -0.56 13.73 15.57
N ARG A 258 -0.10 12.66 16.25
CA ARG A 258 0.91 12.78 17.31
C ARG A 258 2.26 13.29 16.79
N SER A 259 2.61 12.98 15.54
CA SER A 259 3.83 13.51 14.93
C SER A 259 3.72 15.00 14.64
N MET A 260 2.56 15.43 14.14
CA MET A 260 2.28 16.86 13.95
C MET A 260 2.21 17.62 15.27
N GLN A 261 1.60 17.06 16.32
CA GLN A 261 1.62 17.66 17.66
C GLN A 261 3.04 17.90 18.16
N ARG A 262 3.95 16.94 17.95
CA ARG A 262 5.38 17.12 18.31
C ARG A 262 6.03 18.24 17.52
N ALA A 263 5.73 18.36 16.21
CA ALA A 263 6.25 19.45 15.39
C ALA A 263 5.75 20.82 15.87
N VAL A 264 4.44 20.94 16.12
CA VAL A 264 3.79 22.14 16.69
C VAL A 264 4.41 22.50 18.04
N SER A 265 4.53 21.52 18.95
CA SER A 265 5.08 21.75 20.28
C SER A 265 6.55 22.17 20.25
N LYS A 266 7.34 21.62 19.31
CA LYS A 266 8.76 21.95 19.17
C LYS A 266 9.00 23.35 18.64
N LEU A 267 8.18 23.82 17.70
CA LEU A 267 8.35 25.12 17.05
C LEU A 267 7.50 26.24 17.64
N GLY A 268 6.54 25.92 18.51
CA GLY A 268 5.63 26.92 19.09
C GLY A 268 4.68 27.58 18.08
N THR A 269 4.46 26.97 16.92
CA THR A 269 3.61 27.52 15.86
C THR A 269 2.64 26.48 15.31
N LYS A 270 1.46 26.95 14.88
CA LYS A 270 0.47 26.17 14.12
C LYS A 270 0.47 26.50 12.62
N GLU A 271 1.34 27.42 12.20
CA GLU A 271 1.48 27.80 10.80
C GLU A 271 2.20 26.70 10.04
N ILE A 272 1.49 26.08 9.10
CA ILE A 272 2.02 24.92 8.36
C ILE A 272 3.26 25.27 7.53
N HIS A 273 3.33 26.47 6.94
CA HIS A 273 4.49 26.89 6.13
C HIS A 273 5.76 26.96 6.98
N ARG A 274 5.68 27.55 8.18
CA ARG A 274 6.78 27.58 9.15
C ARG A 274 7.20 26.17 9.59
N ILE A 275 6.25 25.27 9.86
CA ILE A 275 6.58 23.87 10.19
C ILE A 275 7.30 23.18 9.02
N ILE A 276 6.88 23.43 7.79
CA ILE A 276 7.53 22.85 6.60
C ILE A 276 8.99 23.32 6.46
N ASP A 277 9.23 24.60 6.73
CA ASP A 277 10.54 25.23 6.51
C ASP A 277 11.50 25.00 7.69
N GLU A 278 10.99 25.02 8.93
CA GLU A 278 11.81 25.04 10.15
C GLU A 278 11.92 23.65 10.85
N TYR A 279 10.97 22.73 10.64
CA TYR A 279 10.95 21.45 11.39
C TYR A 279 11.89 20.39 10.78
N GLY A 280 13.10 20.29 11.30
CA GLY A 280 14.11 19.29 10.93
C GLY A 280 13.88 17.85 11.43
N GLY A 281 12.62 17.39 11.53
CA GLY A 281 12.33 16.04 12.02
C GLY A 281 12.73 14.95 11.02
N ARG A 282 13.54 13.96 11.42
CA ARG A 282 14.03 12.86 10.54
C ARG A 282 12.95 12.15 9.71
N ARG A 283 11.71 12.05 10.23
CA ARG A 283 10.59 11.41 9.52
C ARG A 283 9.73 12.38 8.70
N PHE A 284 9.90 13.69 8.87
CA PHE A 284 9.16 14.75 8.19
C PHE A 284 9.91 15.21 6.93
N GLY A 285 10.08 14.26 6.00
CA GLY A 285 10.79 14.49 4.73
C GLY A 285 9.92 15.09 3.64
N PHE A 286 10.44 15.10 2.40
CA PHE A 286 9.82 15.71 1.22
C PHE A 286 8.34 15.41 1.06
N ALA A 287 7.92 14.14 1.18
CA ALA A 287 6.52 13.74 1.07
C ALA A 287 5.61 14.44 2.09
N SER A 288 5.99 14.43 3.37
CA SER A 288 5.20 15.04 4.45
C SER A 288 5.23 16.56 4.38
N LYS A 289 6.37 17.16 4.01
CA LYS A 289 6.51 18.61 3.78
C LYS A 289 5.61 19.11 2.65
N ASN A 290 5.40 18.30 1.61
CA ASN A 290 4.64 18.70 0.43
C ASN A 290 3.17 18.27 0.43
N PHE A 291 2.73 17.47 1.41
CA PHE A 291 1.38 16.90 1.41
C PHE A 291 0.26 17.96 1.33
N TYR A 292 0.38 19.04 2.12
CA TYR A 292 -0.58 20.14 2.06
C TYR A 292 -0.55 20.86 0.71
N ALA A 293 0.65 21.13 0.16
CA ALA A 293 0.78 21.78 -1.13
C ALA A 293 0.24 20.93 -2.29
N THR A 294 0.45 19.60 -2.25
CA THR A 294 -0.16 18.67 -3.21
C THR A 294 -1.67 18.75 -3.17
N PHE A 295 -2.26 18.75 -1.97
CA PHE A 295 -3.70 18.85 -1.78
C PHE A 295 -4.26 20.17 -2.33
N MET A 296 -3.64 21.30 -1.98
CA MET A 296 -4.09 22.61 -2.48
C MET A 296 -3.99 22.71 -4.01
N ALA A 297 -2.93 22.15 -4.61
CA ALA A 297 -2.85 22.05 -6.06
C ALA A 297 -4.02 21.23 -6.65
N THR A 298 -4.43 20.13 -6.01
CA THR A 298 -5.60 19.35 -6.47
C THR A 298 -6.91 20.12 -6.34
N VAL A 299 -7.08 20.91 -5.27
CA VAL A 299 -8.29 21.74 -5.07
C VAL A 299 -8.42 22.73 -6.22
N LEU A 300 -7.33 23.44 -6.55
CA LEU A 300 -7.30 24.43 -7.62
C LEU A 300 -7.58 23.82 -8.98
N VAL A 301 -6.93 22.69 -9.30
CA VAL A 301 -7.11 22.03 -10.60
C VAL A 301 -8.52 21.43 -10.73
N SER A 302 -9.05 20.81 -9.67
CA SER A 302 -10.36 20.15 -9.74
C SER A 302 -11.56 21.09 -9.61
N ARG A 303 -11.37 22.34 -9.15
CA ARG A 303 -12.42 23.38 -9.18
C ARG A 303 -12.60 23.98 -10.58
N SER A 304 -11.57 23.96 -11.42
CA SER A 304 -11.61 24.53 -12.78
C SER A 304 -10.88 23.63 -13.78
N PRO A 305 -11.31 22.38 -13.97
CA PRO A 305 -10.58 21.41 -14.79
C PRO A 305 -10.45 21.83 -16.26
N GLU A 306 -11.44 22.53 -16.81
CA GLU A 306 -11.48 23.02 -18.19
C GLU A 306 -10.31 23.99 -18.47
N LYS A 307 -9.85 24.74 -17.47
CA LYS A 307 -8.70 25.65 -17.57
C LYS A 307 -7.38 24.90 -17.83
N TYR A 308 -7.29 23.65 -17.40
CA TYR A 308 -6.06 22.85 -17.41
C TYR A 308 -6.10 21.68 -18.40
N PHE A 309 -7.29 21.19 -18.73
CA PHE A 309 -7.52 20.04 -19.60
C PHE A 309 -8.57 20.42 -20.65
N LYS A 310 -8.10 20.84 -21.84
CA LYS A 310 -8.98 21.19 -22.97
C LYS A 310 -9.85 20.02 -23.40
N GLU A 311 -9.35 18.80 -23.19
CA GLU A 311 -10.03 17.54 -23.48
C GLU A 311 -11.12 17.16 -22.44
N PHE A 312 -11.25 17.91 -21.35
CA PHE A 312 -12.15 17.57 -20.25
C PHE A 312 -13.63 17.63 -20.69
N LYS A 313 -14.34 16.55 -20.41
CA LYS A 313 -15.80 16.46 -20.53
C LYS A 313 -16.35 15.95 -19.21
N MET A 314 -17.38 16.62 -18.70
CA MET A 314 -17.98 16.27 -17.42
C MET A 314 -18.51 14.82 -17.44
N PRO A 315 -17.97 13.91 -16.60
CA PRO A 315 -18.41 12.52 -16.56
C PRO A 315 -19.80 12.37 -15.96
N THR A 316 -20.51 11.30 -16.33
CA THR A 316 -21.81 10.97 -15.74
C THR A 316 -21.65 10.45 -14.30
N PRO A 317 -22.46 10.95 -13.33
CA PRO A 317 -22.41 10.45 -11.97
C PRO A 317 -22.77 8.96 -11.86
N PHE A 318 -22.12 8.25 -10.95
CA PHE A 318 -22.40 6.84 -10.70
C PHE A 318 -23.73 6.68 -9.94
N ARG A 319 -24.71 6.04 -10.58
CA ARG A 319 -26.03 5.79 -9.99
C ARG A 319 -26.20 4.31 -9.67
N TYR A 320 -26.71 4.01 -8.49
CA TYR A 320 -26.96 2.64 -8.03
C TYR A 320 -28.22 2.58 -7.18
N SER A 321 -28.82 1.39 -7.11
CA SER A 321 -29.84 1.05 -6.13
C SER A 321 -29.27 0.10 -5.07
N VAL A 322 -29.87 0.08 -3.88
CA VAL A 322 -29.38 -0.70 -2.74
C VAL A 322 -30.39 -1.81 -2.42
N LEU A 323 -29.91 -3.05 -2.40
CA LEU A 323 -30.63 -4.20 -1.85
C LEU A 323 -30.03 -4.58 -0.49
N HIS A 324 -30.87 -4.94 0.47
CA HIS A 324 -30.44 -5.36 1.80
C HIS A 324 -30.43 -6.88 1.90
N LEU A 325 -29.25 -7.47 2.03
CA LEU A 325 -29.08 -8.92 2.20
C LEU A 325 -29.26 -9.27 3.69
N LYS A 326 -30.50 -9.52 4.12
CA LYS A 326 -30.82 -9.86 5.53
C LYS A 326 -30.10 -11.12 6.02
N LYS A 327 -29.76 -12.02 5.09
CA LYS A 327 -29.08 -13.30 5.36
C LYS A 327 -27.77 -13.37 4.56
N PRO A 328 -26.82 -14.24 4.95
CA PRO A 328 -25.62 -14.50 4.17
C PRO A 328 -25.95 -15.22 2.86
N TYR A 329 -25.38 -14.75 1.76
CA TYR A 329 -25.49 -15.36 0.44
C TYR A 329 -24.14 -15.37 -0.25
N THR A 330 -23.89 -16.35 -1.12
CA THR A 330 -22.74 -16.30 -2.02
C THR A 330 -23.00 -15.35 -3.19
N VAL A 331 -21.94 -14.87 -3.84
CA VAL A 331 -22.07 -14.03 -5.03
C VAL A 331 -22.79 -14.77 -6.17
N GLU A 332 -22.60 -16.09 -6.27
CA GLU A 332 -23.29 -16.94 -7.26
C GLU A 332 -24.81 -16.94 -7.07
N GLN A 333 -25.29 -17.12 -5.84
CA GLN A 333 -26.72 -17.12 -5.54
C GLN A 333 -27.36 -15.79 -5.90
N ILE A 334 -26.70 -14.69 -5.54
CA ILE A 334 -27.16 -13.33 -5.84
C ILE A 334 -27.16 -13.09 -7.36
N ALA A 335 -26.09 -13.47 -8.06
CA ALA A 335 -25.96 -13.31 -9.51
C ALA A 335 -27.09 -14.00 -10.26
N LYS A 336 -27.38 -15.26 -9.89
CA LYS A 336 -28.46 -16.05 -10.47
C LYS A 336 -29.83 -15.42 -10.23
N GLU A 337 -30.13 -15.03 -8.99
CA GLU A 337 -31.44 -14.48 -8.63
C GLU A 337 -31.71 -13.11 -9.29
N LEU A 338 -30.70 -12.26 -9.33
CA LEU A 338 -30.82 -10.90 -9.87
C LEU A 338 -30.62 -10.85 -11.39
N LYS A 339 -30.24 -11.96 -12.02
CA LYS A 339 -29.82 -12.02 -13.43
C LYS A 339 -28.69 -11.01 -13.74
N LEU A 340 -27.70 -10.92 -12.85
CA LEU A 340 -26.54 -10.04 -13.00
C LEU A 340 -25.26 -10.88 -13.07
N SER A 341 -24.32 -10.47 -13.92
CA SER A 341 -23.01 -11.12 -13.94
C SER A 341 -22.20 -10.81 -12.67
N LYS A 342 -21.34 -11.75 -12.24
CA LYS A 342 -20.42 -11.52 -11.11
C LYS A 342 -19.53 -10.29 -11.33
N ARG A 343 -19.15 -10.02 -12.58
CA ARG A 343 -18.39 -8.82 -12.98
C ARG A 343 -19.18 -7.55 -12.66
N THR A 344 -20.49 -7.53 -12.95
CA THR A 344 -21.36 -6.39 -12.62
C THR A 344 -21.49 -6.23 -11.12
N ILE A 345 -21.72 -7.32 -10.37
CA ILE A 345 -21.76 -7.27 -8.91
C ILE A 345 -20.44 -6.72 -8.33
N GLY A 346 -19.30 -7.20 -8.80
CA GLY A 346 -17.98 -6.71 -8.37
C GLY A 346 -17.75 -5.23 -8.70
N LYS A 347 -18.17 -4.77 -9.89
CA LYS A 347 -18.07 -3.35 -10.29
C LYS A 347 -18.87 -2.43 -9.36
N TYR A 348 -20.09 -2.82 -9.00
CA TYR A 348 -20.95 -2.01 -8.12
C TYR A 348 -20.61 -2.17 -6.63
N ASN A 349 -19.87 -3.22 -6.26
CA ASN A 349 -19.50 -3.53 -4.89
C ASN A 349 -17.98 -3.78 -4.78
N PRO A 350 -17.14 -2.74 -4.95
CA PRO A 350 -15.68 -2.87 -4.93
C PRO A 350 -15.12 -3.40 -3.60
N SER A 351 -15.93 -3.39 -2.52
CA SER A 351 -15.59 -4.01 -1.25
C SER A 351 -15.66 -5.54 -1.27
N ILE A 352 -16.39 -6.17 -2.19
CA ILE A 352 -16.38 -7.62 -2.33
C ILE A 352 -15.05 -8.05 -2.93
N ARG A 353 -14.32 -8.89 -2.19
CA ARG A 353 -12.97 -9.32 -2.58
C ARG A 353 -13.00 -10.35 -3.70
N LYS A 354 -11.93 -10.42 -4.48
CA LYS A 354 -11.80 -11.42 -5.58
C LYS A 354 -11.96 -12.86 -5.08
N SER A 355 -11.55 -13.16 -3.85
CA SER A 355 -11.79 -14.44 -3.16
C SER A 355 -13.29 -14.79 -3.14
N ALA A 356 -14.14 -13.88 -2.69
CA ALA A 356 -15.60 -14.08 -2.62
C ALA A 356 -16.29 -14.04 -4.00
N LEU A 357 -15.74 -13.31 -4.98
CA LEU A 357 -16.25 -13.34 -6.35
C LEU A 357 -15.97 -14.69 -7.06
N ARG A 358 -14.84 -15.32 -6.75
CA ARG A 358 -14.35 -16.53 -7.44
C ARG A 358 -14.70 -17.84 -6.73
N SER A 359 -14.95 -17.79 -5.42
CA SER A 359 -15.23 -18.96 -4.59
C SER A 359 -16.62 -18.85 -3.95
N PRO A 360 -17.24 -19.97 -3.53
CA PRO A 360 -18.56 -19.99 -2.90
C PRO A 360 -18.52 -19.48 -1.44
N LEU A 361 -17.79 -18.40 -1.19
CA LEU A 361 -17.74 -17.76 0.13
C LEU A 361 -18.98 -16.89 0.33
N PHE A 362 -19.52 -16.94 1.54
CA PHE A 362 -20.71 -16.17 1.89
C PHE A 362 -20.35 -14.73 2.22
N LEU A 363 -21.08 -13.79 1.61
CA LEU A 363 -21.11 -12.41 2.06
C LEU A 363 -21.75 -12.34 3.46
N PRO A 364 -21.36 -11.36 4.29
CA PRO A 364 -21.90 -11.25 5.65
C PRO A 364 -23.40 -10.96 5.65
N LYS A 365 -24.07 -11.29 6.77
CA LYS A 365 -25.44 -10.85 7.03
C LYS A 365 -25.54 -9.32 7.00
N ASN A 366 -26.70 -8.81 6.65
CA ASN A 366 -27.01 -7.38 6.55
C ASN A 366 -26.10 -6.62 5.58
N PHE A 367 -25.55 -7.31 4.56
CA PHE A 367 -24.75 -6.66 3.54
C PHE A 367 -25.62 -5.77 2.65
N LYS A 368 -25.17 -4.54 2.41
CA LYS A 368 -25.81 -3.59 1.50
C LYS A 368 -25.25 -3.80 0.10
N LEU A 369 -26.01 -4.49 -0.74
CA LEU A 369 -25.63 -4.81 -2.10
C LEU A 369 -26.04 -3.66 -3.03
N HIS A 370 -25.06 -3.02 -3.64
CA HIS A 370 -25.28 -2.05 -4.70
C HIS A 370 -25.50 -2.77 -6.04
N ILE A 371 -26.48 -2.33 -6.80
CA ILE A 371 -26.81 -2.83 -8.14
C ILE A 371 -27.00 -1.66 -9.11
N PRO A 372 -26.98 -1.90 -10.44
CA PRO A 372 -27.38 -0.88 -11.41
C PRO A 372 -28.67 -0.18 -11.00
N SER A 373 -28.72 1.13 -11.18
CA SER A 373 -29.89 1.93 -10.81
C SER A 373 -31.15 1.39 -11.48
N VAL A 374 -32.20 1.17 -10.68
CA VAL A 374 -33.51 0.68 -11.14
C VAL A 374 -34.64 1.52 -10.55
N LYS A 375 -35.78 1.57 -11.25
CA LYS A 375 -37.00 2.24 -10.75
C LYS A 375 -37.50 1.60 -9.45
N LYS A 376 -38.15 2.39 -8.58
CA LYS A 376 -38.64 1.97 -7.25
C LYS A 376 -39.47 0.68 -7.28
N LYS A 377 -40.43 0.55 -8.22
CA LYS A 377 -41.27 -0.67 -8.38
C LYS A 377 -40.41 -1.92 -8.62
N ARG A 378 -39.40 -1.83 -9.49
CA ARG A 378 -38.47 -2.94 -9.77
C ARG A 378 -37.58 -3.23 -8.56
N LEU A 379 -37.13 -2.20 -7.84
CA LEU A 379 -36.32 -2.38 -6.63
C LEU A 379 -37.07 -3.18 -5.56
N ILE A 380 -38.34 -2.87 -5.31
CA ILE A 380 -39.19 -3.59 -4.35
C ILE A 380 -39.37 -5.06 -4.77
N ALA A 381 -39.60 -5.30 -6.06
CA ALA A 381 -39.71 -6.66 -6.59
C ALA A 381 -38.39 -7.45 -6.43
N LEU A 382 -37.24 -6.84 -6.72
CA LEU A 382 -35.92 -7.46 -6.53
C LEU A 382 -35.63 -7.72 -5.05
N GLN A 383 -35.97 -6.79 -4.15
CA GLN A 383 -35.82 -7.00 -2.71
C GLN A 383 -36.67 -8.18 -2.23
N SER A 384 -37.91 -8.30 -2.71
CA SER A 384 -38.80 -9.42 -2.37
C SER A 384 -38.24 -10.77 -2.83
N LYS A 385 -37.62 -10.80 -4.03
CA LYS A 385 -36.92 -11.99 -4.53
C LYS A 385 -35.75 -12.39 -3.64
N VAL A 386 -34.90 -11.43 -3.29
CA VAL A 386 -33.76 -11.67 -2.40
C VAL A 386 -34.21 -12.12 -1.00
N ASP A 387 -35.27 -11.55 -0.46
CA ASP A 387 -35.80 -11.94 0.86
C ASP A 387 -36.36 -13.37 0.87
N LYS A 388 -36.94 -13.81 -0.26
CA LYS A 388 -37.45 -15.18 -0.48
C LYS A 388 -36.35 -16.19 -0.83
N LEU A 389 -35.11 -15.75 -1.14
CA LEU A 389 -34.01 -16.68 -1.38
C LEU A 389 -33.85 -17.61 -0.18
N LYS A 390 -34.00 -18.91 -0.43
CA LYS A 390 -33.82 -19.94 0.59
C LYS A 390 -32.47 -19.74 1.25
N ASN A 391 -32.52 -19.64 2.59
CA ASN A 391 -31.30 -19.53 3.36
C ASN A 391 -30.68 -20.92 3.40
N MET A 392 -29.78 -21.19 2.47
CA MET A 392 -29.06 -22.44 2.48
C MET A 392 -28.17 -22.59 3.71
N ARG A 393 -28.05 -21.61 4.61
CA ARG A 393 -27.27 -21.77 5.85
C ARG A 393 -27.81 -22.81 6.83
N LYS A 394 -29.09 -23.22 6.72
CA LYS A 394 -29.64 -24.36 7.48
C LYS A 394 -29.45 -25.71 6.77
N ASP A 395 -29.46 -25.74 5.44
CA ASP A 395 -29.43 -26.97 4.62
C ASP A 395 -28.09 -27.21 3.90
N LEU A 396 -27.13 -26.28 4.01
CA LEU A 396 -25.72 -26.45 3.70
C LEU A 396 -24.99 -26.21 5.03
N GLN A 397 -24.69 -27.30 5.75
CA GLN A 397 -23.55 -27.30 6.67
C GLN A 397 -22.25 -27.24 5.84
N LEU A 398 -22.08 -26.10 5.17
CA LEU A 398 -20.92 -25.54 4.49
C LEU A 398 -20.06 -26.48 3.63
N ASP A 399 -19.92 -26.12 2.36
CA ASP A 399 -18.60 -26.13 1.72
C ASP A 399 -17.70 -25.11 2.47
N ARG A 400 -17.14 -25.46 3.64
CA ARG A 400 -16.29 -24.52 4.41
C ARG A 400 -14.99 -24.35 3.64
N LEU A 401 -14.39 -23.17 3.62
CA LEU A 401 -13.01 -23.02 3.16
C LEU A 401 -12.10 -22.97 4.39
N HIS A 402 -11.34 -24.03 4.63
CA HIS A 402 -10.27 -24.04 5.62
C HIS A 402 -8.95 -23.62 4.99
N ILE A 403 -8.18 -22.75 5.64
CA ILE A 403 -6.85 -22.35 5.18
C ILE A 403 -5.84 -23.01 6.08
N ILE A 404 -5.10 -23.98 5.53
CA ILE A 404 -4.16 -24.82 6.27
C ILE A 404 -3.10 -23.97 6.96
N SER A 405 -2.88 -24.21 8.25
CA SER A 405 -1.83 -23.60 9.06
C SER A 405 -0.54 -24.39 8.99
N ARG A 406 0.58 -23.76 9.38
CA ARG A 406 1.85 -24.47 9.52
C ARG A 406 1.73 -25.55 10.60
N GLY A 407 2.08 -26.79 10.23
CA GLY A 407 2.03 -27.96 11.11
C GLY A 407 0.66 -28.65 11.21
N GLU A 408 -0.39 -28.13 10.56
CA GLU A 408 -1.65 -28.86 10.42
C GLU A 408 -1.51 -29.99 9.38
N ASN A 409 -2.21 -31.09 9.63
CA ASN A 409 -2.34 -32.20 8.69
C ASN A 409 -3.83 -32.46 8.40
N LEU A 410 -4.10 -33.20 7.31
CA LEU A 410 -5.48 -33.48 6.89
C LEU A 410 -6.27 -34.30 7.93
N TYR A 411 -5.60 -35.13 8.75
CA TYR A 411 -6.25 -35.92 9.79
C TYR A 411 -6.82 -35.02 10.88
N ASP A 412 -6.02 -34.12 11.45
CA ASP A 412 -6.44 -33.18 12.48
C ASP A 412 -7.54 -32.25 11.98
N ILE A 413 -7.43 -31.79 10.73
CA ILE A 413 -8.45 -30.98 10.07
C ILE A 413 -9.75 -31.78 9.93
N SER A 414 -9.67 -33.05 9.50
CA SER A 414 -10.86 -33.89 9.35
C SER A 414 -11.59 -34.09 10.69
N LYS A 415 -10.85 -34.33 11.77
CA LYS A 415 -11.38 -34.45 13.14
C LYS A 415 -12.00 -33.13 13.61
N ALA A 416 -11.30 -32.01 13.42
CA ALA A 416 -11.75 -30.67 13.77
C ALA A 416 -13.11 -30.30 13.15
N TYR A 417 -13.32 -30.69 11.89
CA TYR A 417 -14.56 -30.41 11.17
C TYR A 417 -15.59 -31.54 11.25
N ASN A 418 -15.29 -32.63 11.97
CA ASN A 418 -16.11 -33.84 12.04
C ASN A 418 -16.46 -34.40 10.64
N VAL A 419 -15.46 -34.50 9.76
CA VAL A 419 -15.56 -35.08 8.42
C VAL A 419 -14.63 -36.29 8.29
N LYS A 420 -14.98 -37.27 7.45
CA LYS A 420 -14.08 -38.40 7.19
C LYS A 420 -12.85 -37.92 6.41
N LEU A 421 -11.67 -38.40 6.77
CA LEU A 421 -10.41 -38.04 6.10
C LEU A 421 -10.45 -38.34 4.60
N ASN A 422 -10.95 -39.51 4.21
CA ASN A 422 -11.04 -39.90 2.79
C ASN A 422 -12.01 -39.01 2.00
N ASP A 423 -13.11 -38.58 2.63
CA ASP A 423 -14.08 -37.67 2.03
C ASP A 423 -13.44 -36.28 1.82
N LEU A 424 -12.65 -35.82 2.80
CA LEU A 424 -11.90 -34.58 2.71
C LEU A 424 -10.84 -34.63 1.59
N ILE A 425 -10.10 -35.74 1.46
CA ILE A 425 -9.10 -35.95 0.40
C ILE A 425 -9.78 -35.98 -0.98
N ALA A 426 -10.83 -36.79 -1.13
CA ALA A 426 -11.54 -36.97 -2.39
C ALA A 426 -12.27 -35.69 -2.82
N PHE A 427 -12.90 -34.97 -1.89
CA PHE A 427 -13.60 -33.73 -2.18
C PHE A 427 -12.67 -32.61 -2.66
N ASN A 428 -11.42 -32.61 -2.20
CA ASN A 428 -10.39 -31.67 -2.63
C ASN A 428 -9.48 -32.21 -3.73
N GLN A 429 -9.77 -33.41 -4.24
CA GLN A 429 -8.97 -34.07 -5.29
C GLN A 429 -7.48 -34.12 -4.95
N ILE A 430 -7.16 -34.36 -3.68
CA ILE A 430 -5.77 -34.38 -3.19
C ILE A 430 -5.12 -35.71 -3.61
N VAL A 431 -4.18 -35.61 -4.56
CA VAL A 431 -3.44 -36.78 -5.06
C VAL A 431 -2.46 -37.32 -4.00
N ASN A 432 -1.80 -36.44 -3.26
CA ASN A 432 -0.87 -36.83 -2.21
C ASN A 432 -1.23 -36.14 -0.88
N PRO A 433 -1.90 -36.85 0.06
CA PRO A 433 -2.32 -36.33 1.37
C PRO A 433 -1.19 -35.77 2.23
N SER A 434 0.06 -36.20 2.01
CA SER A 434 1.23 -35.76 2.76
C SER A 434 1.90 -34.51 2.18
N ARG A 435 1.45 -34.01 1.02
CA ARG A 435 1.99 -32.80 0.36
C ARG A 435 1.04 -31.61 0.45
N ILE A 436 0.71 -31.23 1.69
CA ILE A 436 -0.03 -29.99 1.99
C ILE A 436 0.91 -28.91 2.55
N TYR A 437 0.54 -27.64 2.41
CA TYR A 437 1.37 -26.52 2.85
C TYR A 437 0.52 -25.39 3.45
N ALA A 438 1.15 -24.56 4.29
CA ALA A 438 0.48 -23.44 4.93
C ALA A 438 -0.05 -22.42 3.90
N GLY A 439 -1.31 -22.06 4.02
CA GLY A 439 -2.03 -21.19 3.06
C GLY A 439 -2.80 -21.96 1.99
N MET A 440 -2.60 -23.28 1.87
CA MET A 440 -3.42 -24.11 0.99
C MET A 440 -4.88 -24.04 1.43
N LYS A 441 -5.77 -23.80 0.47
CA LYS A 441 -7.22 -23.69 0.69
C LYS A 441 -7.86 -25.06 0.53
N LEU A 442 -8.51 -25.53 1.57
CA LEU A 442 -9.17 -26.82 1.64
C LEU A 442 -10.68 -26.61 1.76
N LYS A 443 -11.45 -27.11 0.80
CA LYS A 443 -12.90 -27.17 0.90
C LYS A 443 -13.28 -28.28 1.88
N ILE A 444 -14.03 -27.98 2.92
CA ILE A 444 -14.51 -28.96 3.88
C ILE A 444 -15.86 -29.46 3.36
N PRO A 445 -16.01 -30.78 3.10
CA PRO A 445 -17.30 -31.34 2.69
C PRO A 445 -18.31 -31.23 3.84
N GLY A 446 -19.55 -30.87 3.52
CA GLY A 446 -20.69 -30.90 4.43
C GLY A 446 -21.38 -32.27 4.45
N LYS A 447 -22.37 -32.44 5.33
CA LYS A 447 -23.13 -33.71 5.48
C LYS A 447 -23.81 -34.17 4.18
N ASP A 448 -24.25 -33.23 3.34
CA ASP A 448 -24.96 -33.51 2.08
C ASP A 448 -24.05 -33.44 0.84
N THR A 449 -22.74 -33.29 1.03
CA THR A 449 -21.78 -33.17 -0.07
C THR A 449 -21.61 -34.51 -0.77
N LYS A 450 -22.04 -34.60 -2.05
CA LYS A 450 -21.78 -35.76 -2.91
C LYS A 450 -20.29 -35.87 -3.22
N VAL A 451 -19.56 -36.69 -2.46
CA VAL A 451 -18.14 -37.00 -2.73
C VAL A 451 -18.07 -38.04 -3.85
N LYS A 452 -17.52 -37.67 -5.01
CA LYS A 452 -17.16 -38.65 -6.04
C LYS A 452 -15.92 -39.41 -5.55
N LYS A 453 -16.03 -40.72 -5.31
CA LYS A 453 -14.86 -41.58 -5.09
C LYS A 453 -14.00 -41.57 -6.35
N VAL A 454 -12.84 -40.92 -6.29
CA VAL A 454 -11.80 -41.13 -7.29
C VAL A 454 -11.24 -42.51 -7.01
N VAL A 455 -11.74 -43.52 -7.73
CA VAL A 455 -11.06 -44.81 -7.77
C VAL A 455 -9.78 -44.55 -8.56
N ALA A 456 -8.67 -44.34 -7.84
CA ALA A 456 -7.37 -44.37 -8.46
C ALA A 456 -7.22 -45.77 -9.05
N LYS A 457 -7.32 -45.89 -10.38
CA LYS A 457 -6.91 -47.09 -11.10
C LYS A 457 -5.40 -47.16 -10.88
N LEU A 458 -4.99 -47.90 -9.85
CA LEU A 458 -3.60 -48.28 -9.64
C LEU A 458 -3.24 -49.12 -10.85
N GLU A 459 -2.64 -48.51 -11.86
CA GLU A 459 -1.88 -49.25 -12.85
C GLU A 459 -0.70 -49.87 -12.11
N THR A 460 -0.88 -51.13 -11.70
CA THR A 460 0.20 -51.98 -11.24
C THR A 460 1.17 -52.15 -12.40
N LYS A 461 2.24 -51.34 -12.42
CA LYS A 461 3.45 -51.70 -13.16
C LYS A 461 3.95 -53.02 -12.57
N LYS A 462 3.77 -54.10 -13.32
CA LYS A 462 4.39 -55.40 -13.04
C LYS A 462 5.90 -55.18 -12.86
N LEU A 463 6.43 -55.58 -11.71
CA LEU A 463 7.87 -55.75 -11.54
C LEU A 463 8.34 -56.88 -12.46
N PRO A 464 9.51 -56.76 -13.11
CA PRO A 464 10.14 -57.89 -13.77
C PRO A 464 10.60 -58.92 -12.73
N PRO A 465 10.63 -60.22 -13.07
CA PRO A 465 10.89 -61.29 -12.12
C PRO A 465 12.34 -61.28 -11.61
N LYS A 466 12.50 -61.60 -10.32
CA LYS A 466 13.78 -61.81 -9.63
C LYS A 466 14.57 -62.96 -10.29
N LYS A 467 15.80 -62.69 -10.72
CA LYS A 467 16.82 -63.74 -10.90
C LYS A 467 17.43 -64.09 -9.53
N LYS A 468 17.61 -65.39 -9.29
CA LYS A 468 18.18 -66.00 -8.08
C LYS A 468 19.63 -65.56 -7.87
N GLN A 469 20.01 -65.51 -6.59
CA GLN A 469 21.33 -65.15 -6.06
C GLN A 469 22.41 -66.18 -6.44
N GLU A 470 23.64 -65.69 -6.58
CA GLU A 470 24.83 -66.38 -6.08
C GLU A 470 25.71 -65.39 -5.32
N MET A 471 26.14 -65.80 -4.14
CA MET A 471 27.00 -65.07 -3.21
C MET A 471 28.47 -65.18 -3.63
N LYS A 472 29.24 -64.09 -3.54
CA LYS A 472 30.63 -64.10 -3.05
C LYS A 472 30.93 -62.82 -2.25
N GLU A 473 31.75 -63.04 -1.22
CA GLU A 473 32.06 -62.21 -0.04
C GLU A 473 32.97 -60.98 -0.29
N PRO A 474 33.18 -60.11 0.73
CA PRO A 474 33.53 -58.70 0.56
C PRO A 474 35.04 -58.43 0.66
N ILE A 475 35.52 -57.35 0.02
CA ILE A 475 36.82 -56.76 0.34
C ILE A 475 36.70 -55.23 0.43
N ILE A 476 37.12 -54.73 1.60
CA ILE A 476 37.32 -53.33 1.98
C ILE A 476 38.66 -52.86 1.43
N ILE A 477 38.76 -51.73 0.72
CA ILE A 477 39.95 -50.84 0.74
C ILE A 477 39.53 -49.38 0.51
N ALA A 478 39.96 -48.51 1.41
CA ALA A 478 39.97 -47.05 1.29
C ALA A 478 41.28 -46.58 0.63
N GLN A 479 41.27 -45.47 -0.14
CA GLN A 479 42.32 -44.43 -0.18
C GLN A 479 42.08 -43.35 -1.27
N LYS A 480 42.32 -42.08 -0.89
CA LYS A 480 42.76 -40.93 -1.73
C LYS A 480 44.32 -40.96 -1.79
N PRO A 481 45.07 -40.05 -2.48
CA PRO A 481 44.81 -39.08 -3.58
C PRO A 481 45.88 -39.16 -4.73
N THR A 482 45.81 -38.25 -5.74
CA THR A 482 46.92 -37.40 -6.31
C THR A 482 46.80 -37.14 -7.84
N ALA A 483 47.27 -35.94 -8.24
CA ALA A 483 47.32 -35.24 -9.53
C ALA A 483 48.00 -36.04 -10.69
N SER A 484 48.07 -35.66 -11.97
CA SER A 484 48.11 -34.39 -12.73
C SER A 484 48.06 -34.82 -14.23
N GLN A 485 47.40 -34.20 -15.22
CA GLN A 485 47.97 -33.17 -16.13
C GLN A 485 47.00 -32.88 -17.29
N THR A 486 46.77 -31.59 -17.49
CA THR A 486 46.58 -30.80 -18.73
C THR A 486 46.35 -31.48 -20.10
N LYS A 487 45.31 -31.00 -20.83
CA LYS A 487 45.42 -30.51 -22.22
C LYS A 487 44.21 -29.63 -22.64
N THR A 488 44.52 -28.34 -22.87
CA THR A 488 43.98 -27.38 -23.85
C THR A 488 42.46 -27.20 -24.04
N LEU A 489 41.96 -26.02 -23.60
CA LEU A 489 40.68 -25.41 -23.94
C LEU A 489 40.91 -24.08 -24.68
N ASN A 490 40.15 -23.84 -25.75
CA ASN A 490 39.79 -22.51 -26.23
C ASN A 490 38.38 -22.57 -26.90
N PRO A 491 37.62 -21.47 -26.98
CA PRO A 491 36.64 -21.14 -25.94
C PRO A 491 35.20 -21.21 -26.46
N LYS A 492 34.33 -22.01 -25.80
CA LYS A 492 32.87 -21.83 -25.92
C LYS A 492 32.35 -20.99 -24.77
N LYS A 493 31.78 -19.84 -25.12
CA LYS A 493 31.10 -18.86 -24.24
C LYS A 493 30.32 -19.54 -23.10
N VAL A 494 30.87 -19.52 -21.89
CA VAL A 494 30.10 -19.78 -20.66
C VAL A 494 29.45 -18.46 -20.25
N SER A 495 28.14 -18.39 -20.47
CA SER A 495 27.29 -17.34 -19.91
C SER A 495 27.29 -17.45 -18.38
N TYR A 496 28.10 -16.62 -17.72
CA TYR A 496 27.91 -16.28 -16.30
C TYR A 496 26.73 -15.32 -16.18
N GLY A 497 25.52 -15.86 -16.33
CA GLY A 497 24.30 -15.23 -15.85
C GLY A 497 23.92 -15.88 -14.52
N PRO A 498 23.48 -15.13 -13.49
CA PRO A 498 22.82 -15.76 -12.36
C PRO A 498 21.67 -16.62 -12.91
N ARG A 499 21.71 -17.93 -12.61
CA ARG A 499 20.61 -18.84 -12.95
C ARG A 499 19.31 -18.18 -12.47
N PRO A 500 18.29 -18.00 -13.32
CA PRO A 500 17.01 -17.51 -12.85
C PRO A 500 16.54 -18.48 -11.79
N ILE A 501 16.45 -18.00 -10.55
CA ILE A 501 15.69 -18.67 -9.51
C ILE A 501 14.32 -18.89 -10.14
N LYS A 502 13.87 -20.15 -10.24
CA LYS A 502 12.49 -20.45 -10.62
C LYS A 502 11.60 -19.70 -9.64
N VAL A 503 11.11 -18.52 -10.06
CA VAL A 503 10.12 -17.76 -9.31
C VAL A 503 8.93 -18.71 -9.18
N PRO A 504 8.48 -19.07 -7.97
CA PRO A 504 7.34 -19.94 -7.81
C PRO A 504 6.18 -19.39 -8.64
N LYS A 505 5.76 -20.15 -9.67
CA LYS A 505 4.55 -19.85 -10.43
C LYS A 505 3.40 -19.91 -9.46
N ASP A 506 2.74 -18.77 -9.24
CA ASP A 506 1.50 -18.59 -8.48
C ASP A 506 1.40 -19.32 -7.13
N THR A 507 1.22 -18.55 -6.06
CA THR A 507 0.11 -18.69 -5.11
C THR A 507 0.44 -17.93 -3.83
N SER A 508 -0.58 -17.30 -3.28
CA SER A 508 -0.64 -16.85 -1.90
C SER A 508 -0.38 -18.05 -0.97
N SER A 509 0.87 -18.29 -0.59
CA SER A 509 1.28 -19.25 0.42
C SER A 509 1.61 -18.48 1.69
N LEU A 510 1.27 -18.98 2.87
CA LEU A 510 1.64 -18.31 4.14
C LEU A 510 3.14 -18.39 4.45
N GLU A 511 3.97 -18.66 3.43
CA GLU A 511 5.42 -18.53 3.45
C GLU A 511 5.85 -17.13 3.88
N GLY A 512 6.93 -17.08 4.65
CA GLY A 512 7.39 -15.83 5.22
C GLY A 512 6.45 -15.29 6.29
N HIS A 513 5.57 -16.09 6.91
CA HIS A 513 4.91 -15.83 8.20
C HIS A 513 5.18 -16.94 9.22
N ASP A 514 5.30 -16.57 10.50
CA ASP A 514 5.28 -17.49 11.64
C ASP A 514 3.92 -17.40 12.35
N LEU A 515 2.97 -18.19 11.86
CA LEU A 515 1.61 -18.29 12.41
C LEU A 515 1.45 -19.45 13.39
N SER A 516 2.58 -19.95 13.92
CA SER A 516 2.55 -21.04 14.88
C SER A 516 1.76 -20.68 16.14
N LEU A 517 1.11 -21.71 16.69
CA LEU A 517 0.32 -21.64 17.91
C LEU A 517 0.76 -22.81 18.81
N LYS A 518 1.50 -22.49 19.87
CA LYS A 518 2.08 -23.51 20.77
C LYS A 518 1.32 -23.55 22.08
N SER A 519 0.75 -24.70 22.44
CA SER A 519 0.13 -24.88 23.77
C SER A 519 1.21 -24.82 24.86
N LEU A 520 0.97 -24.04 25.92
CA LEU A 520 1.83 -23.97 27.10
C LEU A 520 1.24 -24.73 28.29
N SER A 521 -0.08 -24.62 28.46
CA SER A 521 -0.87 -25.29 29.50
C SER A 521 -2.33 -25.28 29.09
N ARG A 522 -3.20 -25.94 29.86
CA ARG A 522 -4.64 -25.99 29.57
C ARG A 522 -5.21 -24.57 29.45
N GLY A 523 -5.65 -24.20 28.24
CA GLY A 523 -6.27 -22.91 27.97
C GLY A 523 -5.32 -21.74 27.71
N ILE A 524 -3.99 -21.95 27.69
CA ILE A 524 -2.99 -20.91 27.42
C ILE A 524 -2.06 -21.33 26.29
N TYR A 525 -1.98 -20.49 25.27
CA TYR A 525 -1.15 -20.70 24.10
C TYR A 525 -0.14 -19.56 23.92
N LEU A 526 0.97 -19.86 23.26
CA LEU A 526 2.00 -18.91 22.87
C LEU A 526 1.94 -18.68 21.35
N ILE A 527 1.97 -17.40 20.96
CA ILE A 527 2.13 -16.98 19.57
C ILE A 527 3.33 -16.04 19.42
N LYS A 528 3.90 -15.97 18.22
CA LYS A 528 4.81 -14.89 17.79
C LYS A 528 3.98 -13.85 17.04
N VAL A 529 3.99 -12.59 17.49
CA VAL A 529 3.22 -11.50 16.85
C VAL A 529 3.78 -11.22 15.46
N GLU A 530 2.91 -11.24 14.45
CA GLU A 530 3.25 -10.96 13.05
C GLU A 530 3.06 -9.49 12.67
N THR A 531 3.59 -9.08 11.52
CA THR A 531 3.35 -7.72 11.02
C THR A 531 1.88 -7.44 10.79
N ASP A 532 1.47 -6.20 11.04
CA ASP A 532 0.08 -5.74 10.94
C ASP A 532 -0.90 -6.43 11.91
N GLU A 533 -0.41 -7.26 12.84
CA GLU A 533 -1.20 -7.74 13.97
C GLU A 533 -1.32 -6.67 15.05
N THR A 534 -2.50 -6.56 15.64
CA THR A 534 -2.75 -5.71 16.80
C THR A 534 -3.27 -6.59 17.93
N LEU A 535 -3.17 -6.11 19.16
CA LEU A 535 -3.75 -6.79 20.30
C LEU A 535 -5.27 -6.98 20.12
N GLY A 536 -5.93 -6.05 19.42
CA GLY A 536 -7.33 -6.16 19.02
C GLY A 536 -7.59 -7.36 18.13
N HIS A 537 -6.77 -7.59 17.09
CA HIS A 537 -6.92 -8.76 16.22
C HIS A 537 -6.81 -10.07 17.00
N ILE A 538 -5.78 -10.19 17.82
CA ILE A 538 -5.50 -11.40 18.59
C ILE A 538 -6.64 -11.66 19.59
N ALA A 539 -7.13 -10.62 20.25
CA ALA A 539 -8.27 -10.70 21.15
C ALA A 539 -9.56 -11.10 20.44
N GLU A 540 -9.85 -10.53 19.27
CA GLU A 540 -11.00 -10.89 18.44
C GLU A 540 -10.94 -12.35 18.00
N TRP A 541 -9.80 -12.81 17.47
CA TRP A 541 -9.62 -14.20 17.03
C TRP A 541 -9.72 -15.20 18.17
N ALA A 542 -9.23 -14.84 19.36
CA ALA A 542 -9.36 -15.66 20.57
C ALA A 542 -10.73 -15.51 21.24
N SER A 543 -11.56 -14.58 20.77
CA SER A 543 -12.86 -14.23 21.38
C SER A 543 -12.74 -13.87 22.86
N VAL A 544 -11.78 -12.99 23.19
CA VAL A 544 -11.52 -12.48 24.54
C VAL A 544 -11.37 -10.96 24.53
N ARG A 545 -11.44 -10.31 25.69
CA ARG A 545 -11.14 -8.88 25.80
C ARG A 545 -9.63 -8.65 25.67
N THR A 546 -9.23 -7.53 25.05
CA THR A 546 -7.81 -7.14 24.93
C THR A 546 -7.12 -7.03 26.30
N GLN A 547 -7.84 -6.55 27.33
CA GLN A 547 -7.32 -6.43 28.69
C GLN A 547 -6.89 -7.78 29.25
N LYS A 548 -7.65 -8.86 29.01
CA LYS A 548 -7.29 -10.21 29.48
C LYS A 548 -5.94 -10.67 28.92
N ILE A 549 -5.63 -10.31 27.68
CA ILE A 549 -4.31 -10.60 27.08
C ILE A 549 -3.24 -9.69 27.69
N ARG A 550 -3.56 -8.42 27.96
CA ARG A 550 -2.62 -7.50 28.62
C ARG A 550 -2.20 -8.01 29.99
N ASP A 551 -3.17 -8.39 30.81
CA ASP A 551 -2.94 -8.87 32.19
C ASP A 551 -2.06 -10.12 32.16
N LEU A 552 -2.39 -11.09 31.30
CA LEU A 552 -1.62 -12.33 31.12
C LEU A 552 -0.16 -12.10 30.71
N ASN A 553 0.13 -10.98 30.04
CA ASN A 553 1.47 -10.64 29.55
C ASN A 553 2.10 -9.45 30.29
N ARG A 554 1.53 -9.02 31.42
CA ARG A 554 2.01 -7.87 32.21
C ARG A 554 2.21 -6.60 31.37
N LEU A 555 1.28 -6.35 30.43
CA LEU A 555 1.32 -5.17 29.56
C LEU A 555 0.48 -4.04 30.15
N LYS A 556 1.09 -2.88 30.39
CA LYS A 556 0.35 -1.66 30.76
C LYS A 556 -0.73 -1.32 29.71
N TYR A 557 -1.80 -0.66 30.14
CA TYR A 557 -2.80 -0.12 29.23
C TYR A 557 -2.14 0.80 28.19
N GLY A 558 -2.61 0.74 26.94
CA GLY A 558 -2.04 1.52 25.84
C GLY A 558 -0.66 1.06 25.31
N LYS A 559 0.07 0.18 26.01
CA LYS A 559 1.34 -0.37 25.49
C LYS A 559 1.08 -1.15 24.20
N SER A 560 1.78 -0.78 23.13
CA SER A 560 1.70 -1.45 21.84
C SER A 560 2.46 -2.78 21.87
N ILE A 561 1.94 -3.78 21.15
CA ILE A 561 2.71 -4.97 20.81
C ILE A 561 3.55 -4.70 19.57
N HIS A 562 4.65 -5.41 19.42
CA HIS A 562 5.55 -5.28 18.27
C HIS A 562 5.79 -6.64 17.60
N GLN A 563 6.20 -6.58 16.35
CA GLN A 563 6.54 -7.76 15.58
C GLN A 563 7.60 -8.62 16.28
N GLY A 564 7.45 -9.94 16.23
CA GLY A 564 8.37 -10.90 16.83
C GLY A 564 8.18 -11.09 18.33
N GLN A 565 7.38 -10.23 18.98
CA GLN A 565 7.04 -10.36 20.38
C GLN A 565 6.33 -11.70 20.62
N LYS A 566 6.81 -12.47 21.59
CA LYS A 566 6.11 -13.66 22.08
C LYS A 566 4.96 -13.22 23.00
N LEU A 567 3.75 -13.69 22.72
CA LEU A 567 2.54 -13.29 23.44
C LEU A 567 1.77 -14.53 23.90
N LYS A 568 1.49 -14.60 25.20
CA LYS A 568 0.60 -15.61 25.79
C LYS A 568 -0.85 -15.20 25.53
N ILE A 569 -1.70 -16.12 25.09
CA ILE A 569 -3.11 -15.85 24.81
C ILE A 569 -3.99 -16.89 25.51
N PRO A 570 -5.10 -16.46 26.15
CA PRO A 570 -6.10 -17.38 26.65
C PRO A 570 -6.96 -17.88 25.47
N LEU A 571 -6.99 -19.19 25.25
CA LEU A 571 -7.70 -19.82 24.13
C LEU A 571 -8.17 -21.22 24.52
N SER A 572 -9.47 -21.51 24.35
CA SER A 572 -9.99 -22.86 24.59
C SER A 572 -9.69 -23.79 23.42
N LYS A 573 -9.66 -25.10 23.67
CA LYS A 573 -9.31 -26.11 22.65
C LYS A 573 -10.29 -26.09 21.46
N GLU A 574 -11.57 -25.83 21.72
CA GLU A 574 -12.62 -25.76 20.71
C GLU A 574 -12.47 -24.53 19.79
N LYS A 575 -11.82 -23.46 20.30
CA LYS A 575 -11.58 -22.22 19.56
C LYS A 575 -10.25 -22.23 18.80
N GLU A 576 -9.42 -23.26 18.96
CA GLU A 576 -8.11 -23.34 18.35
C GLU A 576 -8.16 -23.22 16.81
N ILE A 577 -9.04 -24.01 16.18
CA ILE A 577 -9.21 -24.01 14.72
C ILE A 577 -9.74 -22.66 14.23
N ILE A 578 -10.69 -22.05 14.96
CA ILE A 578 -11.26 -20.75 14.59
C ILE A 578 -10.19 -19.66 14.69
N PHE A 579 -9.37 -19.68 15.73
CA PHE A 579 -8.27 -18.74 15.90
C PHE A 579 -7.27 -18.87 14.74
N LYS A 580 -6.81 -20.09 14.45
CA LYS A 580 -5.89 -20.38 13.33
C LYS A 580 -6.48 -19.94 12.00
N GLN A 581 -7.74 -20.29 11.73
CA GLN A 581 -8.45 -19.91 10.51
C GLN A 581 -8.50 -18.39 10.34
N ASN A 582 -8.99 -17.66 11.35
CA ASN A 582 -9.13 -16.19 11.26
C ASN A 582 -7.77 -15.49 11.08
N ARG A 583 -6.74 -16.00 11.76
CA ARG A 583 -5.37 -15.50 11.66
C ARG A 583 -4.77 -15.76 10.28
N ASN A 584 -4.95 -16.97 9.75
CA ASN A 584 -4.49 -17.35 8.41
C ASN A 584 -5.23 -16.56 7.32
N GLU A 585 -6.56 -16.48 7.42
CA GLU A 585 -7.40 -15.66 6.55
C GLU A 585 -6.88 -14.23 6.50
N TYR A 586 -6.60 -13.62 7.65
CA TYR A 586 -6.09 -12.26 7.72
C TYR A 586 -4.83 -12.07 6.88
N HIS A 587 -3.80 -12.89 7.10
CA HIS A 587 -2.50 -12.78 6.43
C HIS A 587 -2.56 -13.20 4.96
N LEU A 588 -3.28 -14.28 4.64
CA LEU A 588 -3.49 -14.71 3.27
C LEU A 588 -4.14 -13.60 2.45
N SER A 589 -5.07 -12.89 3.07
CA SER A 589 -5.75 -11.77 2.43
C SER A 589 -4.83 -10.59 2.15
N ILE A 590 -3.81 -10.33 2.98
CA ILE A 590 -2.81 -9.29 2.72
C ILE A 590 -1.98 -9.67 1.50
N GLN A 591 -1.54 -10.92 1.44
CA GLN A 591 -0.75 -11.42 0.31
C GLN A 591 -1.56 -11.45 -0.99
N GLU A 592 -2.81 -11.90 -0.95
CA GLU A 592 -3.67 -11.91 -2.13
C GLU A 592 -3.92 -10.49 -2.65
N ASP A 593 -4.21 -9.52 -1.79
CA ASP A 593 -4.36 -8.12 -2.24
C ASP A 593 -3.06 -7.60 -2.88
N PHE A 594 -1.92 -7.96 -2.30
CA PHE A 594 -0.61 -7.62 -2.83
C PHE A 594 -0.38 -8.23 -4.21
N PHE A 595 -0.49 -9.55 -4.37
CA PHE A 595 -0.25 -10.22 -5.65
C PHE A 595 -1.34 -9.96 -6.70
N ASN A 596 -2.51 -9.48 -6.28
CA ASN A 596 -3.51 -8.93 -7.21
C ASN A 596 -3.12 -7.60 -7.82
N SER A 597 -2.08 -6.94 -7.29
CA SER A 597 -1.64 -5.60 -7.67
C SER A 597 -0.16 -5.57 -8.08
N PHE A 598 0.66 -6.49 -7.60
CA PHE A 598 2.10 -6.48 -7.83
C PHE A 598 2.60 -7.88 -8.21
N LYS A 599 3.61 -7.91 -9.07
CA LYS A 599 4.40 -9.11 -9.35
C LYS A 599 5.86 -8.88 -8.97
N VAL A 600 6.55 -9.94 -8.55
CA VAL A 600 8.00 -9.92 -8.32
C VAL A 600 8.69 -10.25 -9.64
N THR A 601 9.51 -9.33 -10.14
CA THR A 601 10.20 -9.47 -11.44
C THR A 601 11.65 -9.90 -11.33
N GLY A 602 12.21 -9.87 -10.12
CA GLY A 602 13.60 -10.22 -9.86
C GLY A 602 13.98 -9.96 -8.41
N THR A 603 15.26 -10.12 -8.11
CA THR A 603 15.84 -9.82 -6.80
C THR A 603 17.16 -9.08 -6.95
N GLU A 604 17.53 -8.28 -5.96
CA GLU A 604 18.83 -7.64 -5.85
C GLU A 604 19.45 -7.89 -4.48
N GLU A 605 20.78 -7.93 -4.39
CA GLU A 605 21.47 -8.02 -3.11
C GLU A 605 21.70 -6.61 -2.54
N TYR A 606 21.29 -6.41 -1.29
CA TYR A 606 21.53 -5.19 -0.52
C TYR A 606 22.47 -5.47 0.64
N THR A 607 23.56 -4.69 0.72
CA THR A 607 24.51 -4.79 1.84
C THR A 607 24.13 -3.78 2.93
N VAL A 608 23.86 -4.29 4.13
CA VAL A 608 23.49 -3.48 5.30
C VAL A 608 24.65 -2.56 5.68
N LYS A 609 24.37 -1.25 5.76
CA LYS A 609 25.33 -0.22 6.19
C LYS A 609 25.11 0.18 7.66
N ARG A 610 26.11 0.82 8.26
CA ARG A 610 26.00 1.41 9.61
C ARG A 610 24.76 2.32 9.71
N GLY A 611 23.95 2.13 10.74
CA GLY A 611 22.72 2.90 10.97
C GLY A 611 21.49 2.45 10.15
N ASN A 612 21.62 1.44 9.29
CA ASN A 612 20.46 0.84 8.64
C ASN A 612 19.62 0.06 9.64
N THR A 613 18.30 0.14 9.48
CA THR A 613 17.32 -0.61 10.26
C THR A 613 16.38 -1.34 9.29
N ILE A 614 15.77 -2.45 9.70
CA ILE A 614 14.75 -3.13 8.87
C ILE A 614 13.67 -2.14 8.46
N SER A 615 13.17 -1.33 9.39
CA SER A 615 12.14 -0.33 9.10
C SER A 615 12.60 0.68 8.04
N GLY A 616 13.85 1.14 8.10
CA GLY A 616 14.45 2.00 7.07
C GLY A 616 14.53 1.32 5.71
N ILE A 617 14.94 0.06 5.67
CA ILE A 617 15.04 -0.74 4.43
C ILE A 617 13.64 -0.98 3.82
N LEU A 618 12.66 -1.43 4.61
CA LEU A 618 11.29 -1.63 4.13
C LEU A 618 10.69 -0.35 3.59
N LYS A 619 10.93 0.79 4.25
CA LYS A 619 10.50 2.11 3.77
C LYS A 619 11.19 2.47 2.46
N LYS A 620 12.50 2.27 2.38
CA LYS A 620 13.32 2.60 1.20
C LYS A 620 12.88 1.81 -0.05
N PHE A 621 12.61 0.52 0.11
CA PHE A 621 12.21 -0.35 -1.00
C PHE A 621 10.69 -0.50 -1.15
N GLU A 622 9.92 0.16 -0.29
CA GLU A 622 8.46 0.06 -0.20
C GLU A 622 7.98 -1.39 -0.14
N LEU A 623 8.61 -2.19 0.71
CA LEU A 623 8.30 -3.62 0.83
C LEU A 623 7.50 -3.91 2.09
N PRO A 624 6.54 -4.84 2.03
CA PRO A 624 5.99 -5.42 3.25
C PRO A 624 7.01 -6.40 3.84
N PHE A 625 7.07 -6.45 5.18
CA PHE A 625 8.06 -7.29 5.88
C PHE A 625 7.96 -8.76 5.49
N TRP A 626 6.74 -9.32 5.40
CA TRP A 626 6.55 -10.74 5.09
C TRP A 626 7.18 -11.13 3.76
N LEU A 627 7.12 -10.23 2.77
CA LEU A 627 7.69 -10.46 1.46
C LEU A 627 9.22 -10.39 1.52
N LEU A 628 9.78 -9.43 2.25
CA LEU A 628 11.22 -9.39 2.49
C LEU A 628 11.68 -10.69 3.16
N ARG A 629 11.01 -11.12 4.24
CA ARG A 629 11.34 -12.36 4.96
C ARG A 629 11.25 -13.59 4.05
N ARG A 630 10.24 -13.69 3.18
CA ARG A 630 10.06 -14.81 2.24
C ARG A 630 11.28 -15.05 1.34
N TYR A 631 12.00 -13.99 0.97
CA TYR A 631 13.16 -14.06 0.08
C TYR A 631 14.49 -14.23 0.80
N GLN A 632 14.51 -14.32 2.14
CA GLN A 632 15.73 -14.64 2.88
C GLN A 632 15.87 -16.16 2.98
N LYS A 633 16.73 -16.73 2.12
CA LYS A 633 17.06 -18.17 2.05
C LYS A 633 17.64 -18.66 3.38
N ASP A 634 16.77 -19.05 4.31
CA ASP A 634 17.06 -19.70 5.60
C ASP A 634 17.77 -18.85 6.67
N GLN A 635 18.03 -17.57 6.39
CA GLN A 635 18.47 -16.62 7.42
C GLN A 635 17.25 -16.01 8.13
N GLU A 636 17.12 -16.21 9.44
CA GLU A 636 16.12 -15.47 10.21
C GLU A 636 16.46 -13.97 10.10
N LEU A 637 15.54 -13.20 9.52
CA LEU A 637 15.68 -11.74 9.40
C LEU A 637 15.52 -11.12 10.80
N SER A 638 16.62 -11.09 11.55
CA SER A 638 16.69 -10.55 12.90
C SER A 638 16.43 -9.04 12.91
N PRO A 639 15.68 -8.49 13.88
CA PRO A 639 15.50 -7.04 14.03
C PRO A 639 16.83 -6.27 14.14
N ASN A 640 17.90 -6.94 14.60
CA ASN A 640 19.25 -6.39 14.68
C ASN A 640 20.06 -6.80 13.46
N LEU A 641 20.03 -5.97 12.41
CA LEU A 641 20.81 -6.18 11.20
C LEU A 641 22.31 -5.97 11.47
N ARG A 642 23.15 -6.88 10.97
CA ARG A 642 24.62 -6.75 11.09
C ARG A 642 25.16 -5.91 9.93
N VAL A 643 26.10 -5.01 10.21
CA VAL A 643 26.81 -4.27 9.14
C VAL A 643 27.53 -5.27 8.23
N GLY A 644 27.41 -5.11 6.92
CA GLY A 644 27.95 -6.05 5.93
C GLY A 644 27.04 -7.24 5.61
N GLN A 645 25.97 -7.48 6.39
CA GLN A 645 24.99 -8.51 6.09
C GLN A 645 24.37 -8.27 4.71
N LYS A 646 24.31 -9.31 3.88
CA LYS A 646 23.61 -9.27 2.60
C LYS A 646 22.16 -9.69 2.78
N ILE A 647 21.25 -8.89 2.27
CA ILE A 647 19.80 -9.13 2.28
C ILE A 647 19.32 -9.18 0.84
N THR A 648 18.47 -10.15 0.53
CA THR A 648 17.87 -10.26 -0.80
C THR A 648 16.61 -9.39 -0.88
N ILE A 649 16.61 -8.36 -1.73
CA ILE A 649 15.50 -7.43 -1.92
C ILE A 649 14.71 -7.84 -3.18
N PRO A 650 13.42 -8.19 -3.06
CA PRO A 650 12.57 -8.45 -4.22
C PRO A 650 12.25 -7.17 -4.98
N GLN A 651 12.38 -7.22 -6.31
CA GLN A 651 12.01 -6.13 -7.20
C GLN A 651 10.55 -6.27 -7.64
N LEU A 652 9.76 -5.22 -7.41
CA LEU A 652 8.32 -5.20 -7.68
C LEU A 652 7.98 -4.42 -8.95
N GLU A 653 6.98 -4.93 -9.67
CA GLU A 653 6.31 -4.23 -10.77
C GLU A 653 4.79 -4.24 -10.52
N ALA A 654 4.13 -3.09 -10.69
CA ALA A 654 2.68 -2.96 -10.62
C ALA A 654 2.03 -3.61 -11.85
N LEU A 655 0.90 -4.29 -11.66
CA LEU A 655 0.09 -4.82 -12.76
C LEU A 655 -0.69 -3.67 -13.44
N GLU A 656 -0.99 -3.77 -14.73
CA GLU A 656 -1.57 -2.66 -15.53
C GLU A 656 -2.86 -2.06 -14.94
N ASP A 657 -3.68 -2.87 -14.26
CA ASP A 657 -4.93 -2.43 -13.61
C ASP A 657 -4.72 -1.86 -12.18
N SER A 658 -3.52 -2.02 -11.61
CA SER A 658 -3.17 -1.44 -10.32
C SER A 658 -2.55 -0.07 -10.53
N VAL A 659 -3.39 0.97 -10.50
CA VAL A 659 -2.87 2.33 -10.46
C VAL A 659 -2.16 2.50 -9.12
N GLU A 660 -0.81 2.46 -9.13
CA GLU A 660 -0.02 2.85 -7.97
C GLU A 660 -0.44 4.28 -7.58
N PRO A 661 -0.80 4.50 -6.30
CA PRO A 661 -1.13 5.84 -5.84
C PRO A 661 0.04 6.78 -6.17
N PRO A 662 -0.22 8.05 -6.54
CA PRO A 662 0.83 8.97 -6.95
C PRO A 662 1.92 9.12 -5.87
N THR A 663 1.61 8.82 -4.61
CA THR A 663 2.51 8.90 -3.47
C THR A 663 3.66 7.88 -3.47
N SER A 664 3.55 6.70 -4.11
CA SER A 664 4.60 5.67 -3.98
C SER A 664 5.79 5.87 -4.94
N GLN A 665 5.56 6.19 -6.22
CA GLN A 665 6.67 6.41 -7.17
C GLN A 665 7.11 7.87 -7.28
N SER A 666 6.22 8.83 -7.01
CA SER A 666 6.51 10.24 -7.28
C SER A 666 7.22 10.95 -6.11
N LEU A 667 7.11 10.42 -4.89
CA LEU A 667 7.67 11.03 -3.67
C LEU A 667 8.85 10.25 -3.04
N SER A 668 9.20 9.06 -3.54
CA SER A 668 10.12 8.14 -2.84
C SER A 668 11.52 7.98 -3.44
N GLU A 669 11.86 8.60 -4.58
CA GLU A 669 13.26 8.53 -5.06
C GLU A 669 14.19 9.47 -4.27
N GLU A 670 14.54 9.08 -3.04
CA GLU A 670 15.71 9.58 -2.30
C GLU A 670 16.23 8.52 -1.31
N GLU A 671 17.28 7.80 -1.71
CA GLU A 671 18.60 7.65 -1.04
C GLU A 671 19.52 6.76 -1.87
#